data_AF-A0A093XGW5-F1
#
_entry.id   AF-A0A093XGW5-F1
#
_cell.length_a   1.000
_cell.length_b   1.000
_cell.length_c   1.000
_cell.angle_alpha   90.00
_cell.angle_beta   90.00
_cell.angle_gamma   90.00
#
_symmetry.space_group_name_H-M   'P 1'
#
loop_
_entity.id
_entity.type
_entity.pdbx_description
1 polymer ?
#
loop_
_entity_poly.entity_id
_entity_poly.type
_entity_poly.pdbx_seq_one_letter_code
_entity_poly.pdbx_strand_id
1 'polypeptide(L)'
;MAPMTRRGRQTAFPNEFLNPQAIVPQVSREESWQLEGDDSRSERELSENPSGSFQDYDGEYDYDTIKYQPARDFDSGDSHEDILHPLREAANRVGREVEKFAEVLDGYNPLKAVDDADRKDMTFDLIDSYHDIAIEAVKRLRAQHKRRQIGNTGRKNILGFTADHDDDAMDEDGSDDQEPIESNSMTTPEDLKRWEQEARTWDLLRRMTTLQYGPPQTQDAPPIHRYSSERQIWNSFLQNDTLGLERHTVLEWLKNTADESGEDIDVLVQELQQNAERGDITAHGWLHTKSAIKNQKRLHAWPYILDPTNPDVSRVLRNASKTEALVTQLDPDAPIRQKLNLEAPDQYFERAIWRGCYELLRRGKSGEDIREWCQDRQEIWRAVSMSGFPEDDSQNDTADHGSRALWRRMCHALAKRGGSDMYETAVYGILAGDYWSVAPVCKSWDDEMFVHYNSLIRSQYEAYVMKNFPSRAPQDQVLSIEAFDAISFHGDPATVGPKTVDLLNAKPELIKEAQQPLKMLQGVLIANTFRDFIREQGLAISKAANAQGASKLIDDLMTDPKNEDKVVYIKTEDFDSLRVLAHMVLAFKSLGMTFGNEKDTYAIESVVVAYISFLRLAGKEELIPLYAAQLSDARTYSTLSRELLDVTDPDQR
;
A
#
# COMPACT_ATOMS: atom_id res chain seq x y z
N MET A 1 42.99 -62.86 6.38
CA MET A 1 43.32 -62.55 7.78
C MET A 1 42.32 -61.53 8.28
N ALA A 2 41.46 -61.92 9.23
CA ALA A 2 40.73 -61.02 10.14
C ALA A 2 41.71 -60.61 11.30
N PRO A 3 41.42 -59.68 12.25
CA PRO A 3 40.11 -59.28 12.83
C PRO A 3 39.90 -57.74 12.92
N MET A 4 38.73 -57.12 13.10
CA MET A 4 37.60 -57.26 14.05
C MET A 4 37.95 -57.04 15.54
N THR A 5 37.68 -55.84 16.07
CA THR A 5 37.17 -55.68 17.45
C THR A 5 36.23 -54.48 17.59
N ARG A 6 35.15 -54.73 18.33
CA ARG A 6 33.99 -53.89 18.65
C ARG A 6 33.87 -53.90 20.17
N ARG A 7 33.70 -52.73 20.81
CA ARG A 7 33.14 -52.51 22.17
C ARG A 7 32.68 -51.05 22.20
N GLY A 8 31.53 -50.64 22.73
CA GLY A 8 30.43 -51.27 23.45
C GLY A 8 29.45 -50.16 23.88
N ARG A 9 28.15 -50.48 23.88
CA ARG A 9 26.95 -49.67 24.20
C ARG A 9 27.03 -48.88 25.53
N GLN A 10 26.32 -47.75 25.62
CA GLN A 10 25.08 -47.63 26.40
C GLN A 10 24.35 -46.28 26.20
N THR A 11 23.05 -46.36 26.43
CA THR A 11 21.91 -45.51 26.10
C THR A 11 21.62 -44.42 27.15
N ALA A 12 21.17 -43.23 26.72
CA ALA A 12 20.09 -42.46 27.35
C ALA A 12 19.72 -41.24 26.49
N PHE A 13 18.48 -41.20 25.98
CA PHE A 13 17.76 -39.94 25.75
C PHE A 13 17.12 -39.54 27.08
N PRO A 14 16.88 -38.23 27.33
CA PRO A 14 15.56 -37.70 26.99
C PRO A 14 15.57 -36.31 26.32
N ASN A 15 14.48 -36.06 25.61
CA ASN A 15 14.03 -34.77 25.07
C ASN A 15 14.04 -33.66 26.13
N GLU A 16 14.41 -32.44 25.73
CA GLU A 16 13.76 -31.22 26.19
C GLU A 16 13.93 -30.10 25.16
N PHE A 17 12.79 -29.55 24.75
CA PHE A 17 12.63 -28.38 23.91
C PHE A 17 13.12 -27.13 24.65
N LEU A 18 13.92 -26.26 24.04
CA LEU A 18 14.07 -24.88 24.49
C LEU A 18 14.17 -23.89 23.32
N ASN A 19 13.18 -23.01 23.35
CA ASN A 19 12.86 -21.84 22.53
C ASN A 19 13.89 -20.70 22.79
N PRO A 20 14.39 -19.95 21.79
CA PRO A 20 15.08 -18.69 22.04
C PRO A 20 14.23 -17.50 21.58
N GLN A 21 13.42 -16.96 22.50
CA GLN A 21 12.96 -15.57 22.44
C GLN A 21 13.68 -14.75 23.52
N ALA A 22 13.87 -13.47 23.19
CA ALA A 22 14.29 -12.35 24.04
C ALA A 22 15.80 -12.05 24.15
N ILE A 23 16.27 -11.13 23.30
CA ILE A 23 17.28 -10.15 23.67
C ILE A 23 16.74 -8.77 23.24
N VAL A 24 16.35 -7.97 24.23
CA VAL A 24 15.95 -6.56 24.10
C VAL A 24 17.18 -5.70 24.39
N PRO A 25 17.55 -4.70 23.55
CA PRO A 25 18.57 -3.72 23.91
C PRO A 25 17.98 -2.59 24.75
N GLN A 26 18.70 -2.22 25.81
CA GLN A 26 18.40 -1.12 26.72
C GLN A 26 18.46 0.24 26.00
N VAL A 27 17.40 1.04 26.15
CA VAL A 27 17.38 2.48 25.83
C VAL A 27 17.74 3.25 27.10
N SER A 28 18.76 4.10 26.98
CA SER A 28 19.25 5.03 27.99
C SER A 28 18.19 6.06 28.35
N ARG A 29 18.05 6.27 29.66
CA ARG A 29 17.03 7.09 30.33
C ARG A 29 17.59 8.50 30.55
N GLU A 30 16.96 9.51 29.97
CA GLU A 30 17.21 10.92 30.31
C GLU A 30 16.47 11.32 31.60
N GLU A 31 17.13 12.21 32.34
CA GLU A 31 16.84 12.62 33.71
C GLU A 31 15.64 13.57 33.79
N SER A 32 14.71 13.31 34.71
CA SER A 32 13.69 14.28 35.13
C SER A 32 13.71 14.41 36.66
N TRP A 33 14.01 15.63 37.10
CA TRP A 33 14.10 16.08 38.48
C TRP A 33 12.89 15.68 39.35
N GLN A 34 13.17 15.01 40.47
CA GLN A 34 12.23 14.86 41.59
C GLN A 34 12.70 15.74 42.75
N LEU A 35 11.78 16.56 43.26
CA LEU A 35 11.89 17.20 44.56
C LEU A 35 10.75 16.63 45.42
N GLU A 36 11.10 15.73 46.33
CA GLU A 36 10.23 15.30 47.42
C GLU A 36 10.25 16.36 48.53
N GLY A 37 9.10 16.54 49.18
CA GLY A 37 8.93 17.38 50.35
C GLY A 37 7.63 17.04 51.05
N ASP A 38 7.78 16.27 52.11
CA ASP A 38 6.80 15.53 52.89
C ASP A 38 5.93 16.39 53.84
N ASP A 39 4.81 15.77 54.22
CA ASP A 39 4.22 15.76 55.56
C ASP A 39 3.27 16.86 56.13
N SER A 40 2.07 16.37 56.49
CA SER A 40 1.38 16.53 57.79
C SER A 40 0.37 17.68 58.08
N ARG A 41 -0.90 17.24 58.23
CA ARG A 41 -1.94 17.57 59.26
C ARG A 41 -2.56 18.98 59.36
N SER A 42 -3.89 19.06 59.20
CA SER A 42 -4.87 19.12 60.32
C SER A 42 -6.32 19.45 59.85
N GLU A 43 -7.26 19.05 60.70
CA GLU A 43 -8.72 18.94 60.55
C GLU A 43 -9.48 20.28 60.46
N ARG A 44 -10.61 20.31 59.73
CA ARG A 44 -11.93 20.74 60.26
C ARG A 44 -13.06 20.59 59.25
N GLU A 45 -14.12 19.91 59.71
CA GLU A 45 -15.46 19.86 59.12
C GLU A 45 -16.17 21.22 59.20
N LEU A 46 -17.12 21.47 58.28
CA LEU A 46 -18.54 21.74 58.58
C LEU A 46 -19.32 22.05 57.28
N SER A 47 -20.43 21.34 57.12
CA SER A 47 -21.53 21.57 56.18
C SER A 47 -22.50 22.66 56.67
N GLU A 48 -23.27 23.29 55.77
CA GLU A 48 -24.73 23.47 55.88
C GLU A 48 -25.31 24.35 54.72
N ASN A 49 -26.32 23.79 54.02
CA ASN A 49 -27.61 24.33 53.51
C ASN A 49 -27.75 25.77 52.95
N PRO A 50 -28.74 26.02 52.06
CA PRO A 50 -30.10 26.31 52.54
C PRO A 50 -31.27 25.71 51.72
N SER A 51 -32.40 25.56 52.41
CA SER A 51 -33.77 25.34 51.89
C SER A 51 -34.66 26.53 52.26
N GLY A 52 -35.73 26.75 51.47
CA GLY A 52 -36.95 27.53 51.81
C GLY A 52 -37.19 28.75 50.91
N SER A 53 -38.41 29.13 50.46
CA SER A 53 -39.79 28.67 50.66
C SER A 53 -40.77 29.61 49.89
N PHE A 54 -42.04 29.19 49.71
CA PHE A 54 -43.29 29.97 49.47
C PHE A 54 -43.64 30.43 48.02
N GLN A 55 -44.67 29.88 47.33
CA GLN A 55 -46.17 30.01 47.41
C GLN A 55 -46.75 31.25 46.69
N ASP A 56 -47.53 31.06 45.61
CA ASP A 56 -49.01 31.17 45.60
C ASP A 56 -49.61 31.16 44.17
N TYR A 57 -50.88 30.74 44.10
CA TYR A 57 -51.73 30.43 42.96
C TYR A 57 -52.88 31.46 42.91
N ASP A 58 -53.25 31.99 41.74
CA ASP A 58 -54.54 32.67 41.45
C ASP A 58 -54.84 32.38 39.95
N GLY A 59 -55.94 31.71 39.53
CA GLY A 59 -57.31 32.23 39.28
C GLY A 59 -57.32 33.15 38.03
N GLU A 60 -58.17 33.07 36.98
CA GLU A 60 -59.50 32.52 36.71
C GLU A 60 -59.80 32.76 35.18
N TYR A 61 -60.82 32.10 34.61
CA TYR A 61 -61.24 32.14 33.19
C TYR A 61 -61.99 33.44 32.78
N ASP A 62 -62.03 33.80 31.48
CA ASP A 62 -63.25 33.89 30.61
C ASP A 62 -63.09 34.79 29.34
N TYR A 63 -64.03 34.61 28.40
CA TYR A 63 -64.12 34.81 26.94
C TYR A 63 -63.92 36.20 26.25
N ASP A 64 -63.66 36.08 24.93
CA ASP A 64 -64.03 36.91 23.76
C ASP A 64 -63.48 38.33 23.56
N THR A 65 -62.82 38.54 22.39
CA THR A 65 -63.28 39.50 21.36
C THR A 65 -62.49 39.30 20.05
N ILE A 66 -63.19 38.82 19.02
CA ILE A 66 -62.76 38.83 17.61
C ILE A 66 -62.84 40.28 17.07
N LYS A 67 -61.77 40.79 16.45
CA LYS A 67 -61.81 41.94 15.53
C LYS A 67 -61.11 41.58 14.20
N TYR A 68 -61.77 41.98 13.11
CA TYR A 68 -61.52 41.63 11.71
C TYR A 68 -60.24 42.25 11.07
N GLN A 69 -59.43 41.38 10.44
CA GLN A 69 -58.55 41.39 9.22
C GLN A 69 -58.21 42.70 8.45
N PRO A 70 -57.00 42.82 7.81
CA PRO A 70 -56.59 41.98 6.66
C PRO A 70 -55.10 41.53 6.59
N ALA A 71 -54.84 40.64 5.61
CA ALA A 71 -53.68 39.78 5.37
C ALA A 71 -52.29 40.43 5.26
N ARG A 72 -51.26 39.69 5.71
CA ARG A 72 -49.86 39.75 5.25
C ARG A 72 -49.25 38.36 5.28
N ASP A 73 -48.52 38.05 4.21
CA ASP A 73 -47.86 36.79 3.90
C ASP A 73 -46.91 36.33 5.03
N PHE A 74 -46.96 35.05 5.37
CA PHE A 74 -45.94 34.39 6.17
C PHE A 74 -44.79 34.00 5.25
N ASP A 75 -43.72 34.80 5.31
CA ASP A 75 -42.38 34.41 4.97
C ASP A 75 -41.82 33.57 6.14
N SER A 76 -41.67 32.27 5.91
CA SER A 76 -40.98 31.35 6.81
C SER A 76 -39.80 30.75 6.05
N GLY A 77 -38.74 31.55 5.93
CA GLY A 77 -37.44 31.13 5.42
C GLY A 77 -36.62 30.35 6.44
N ASP A 78 -36.09 29.22 5.96
CA ASP A 78 -34.71 28.78 6.11
C ASP A 78 -34.16 28.49 7.52
N SER A 79 -34.67 27.41 8.12
CA SER A 79 -33.95 26.69 9.18
C SER A 79 -33.80 25.18 8.93
N HIS A 80 -34.48 24.63 7.92
CA HIS A 80 -34.37 23.21 7.55
C HIS A 80 -33.50 22.96 6.31
N GLU A 81 -33.23 23.97 5.48
CA GLU A 81 -32.37 23.82 4.30
C GLU A 81 -30.88 23.65 4.66
N ASP A 82 -30.40 24.32 5.71
CA ASP A 82 -29.00 24.24 6.17
C ASP A 82 -28.57 22.85 6.68
N ILE A 83 -29.51 22.02 7.13
CA ILE A 83 -29.22 20.66 7.62
C ILE A 83 -29.18 19.65 6.46
N LEU A 84 -29.86 19.95 5.35
CA LEU A 84 -29.94 19.10 4.18
C LEU A 84 -28.83 19.37 3.16
N HIS A 85 -28.13 20.51 3.28
CA HIS A 85 -27.01 20.86 2.40
C HIS A 85 -25.90 19.79 2.35
N PRO A 86 -25.36 19.27 3.47
CA PRO A 86 -24.31 18.25 3.43
C PRO A 86 -24.77 16.91 2.85
N LEU A 87 -26.03 16.52 3.09
CA LEU A 87 -26.61 15.27 2.60
C LEU A 87 -26.97 15.36 1.11
N ARG A 88 -27.47 16.51 0.65
CA ARG A 88 -27.75 16.80 -0.76
C ARG A 88 -26.44 16.97 -1.55
N GLU A 89 -25.40 17.52 -0.94
CA GLU A 89 -24.06 17.64 -1.53
C GLU A 89 -23.35 16.29 -1.64
N ALA A 90 -23.44 15.44 -0.60
CA ALA A 90 -22.96 14.05 -0.68
C ALA A 90 -23.74 13.25 -1.73
N ALA A 91 -25.07 13.39 -1.78
CA ALA A 91 -25.92 12.73 -2.78
C ALA A 91 -25.65 13.23 -4.22
N ASN A 92 -25.42 14.53 -4.43
CA ASN A 92 -25.09 15.10 -5.74
C ASN A 92 -23.68 14.72 -6.22
N ARG A 93 -22.70 14.66 -5.30
CA ARG A 93 -21.33 14.18 -5.59
C ARG A 93 -21.35 12.73 -6.02
N VAL A 94 -21.98 11.89 -5.21
CA VAL A 94 -22.20 10.47 -5.48
C VAL A 94 -22.97 10.27 -6.77
N GLY A 95 -24.00 11.10 -7.05
CA GLY A 95 -24.86 10.96 -8.21
C GLY A 95 -24.09 10.94 -9.53
N ARG A 96 -23.19 11.90 -9.75
CA ARG A 96 -22.39 11.96 -11.00
C ARG A 96 -21.41 10.80 -11.14
N GLU A 97 -20.88 10.32 -10.02
CA GLU A 97 -19.90 9.21 -10.01
C GLU A 97 -20.60 7.88 -10.24
N VAL A 98 -21.79 7.68 -9.67
CA VAL A 98 -22.63 6.51 -9.86
C VAL A 98 -23.16 6.44 -11.30
N GLU A 99 -23.59 7.57 -11.87
CA GLU A 99 -24.06 7.66 -13.25
C GLU A 99 -22.99 7.20 -14.25
N LYS A 100 -21.75 7.68 -14.12
CA LYS A 100 -20.65 7.27 -15.01
C LYS A 100 -20.41 5.76 -15.00
N PHE A 101 -20.43 5.13 -13.83
CA PHE A 101 -20.26 3.68 -13.74
C PHE A 101 -21.46 2.93 -14.33
N ALA A 102 -22.67 3.46 -14.12
CA ALA A 102 -23.89 2.89 -14.69
C ALA A 102 -23.95 3.05 -16.22
N GLU A 103 -23.50 4.18 -16.78
CA GLU A 103 -23.40 4.40 -18.24
C GLU A 103 -22.49 3.37 -18.90
N VAL A 104 -21.32 3.10 -18.30
CA VAL A 104 -20.41 2.06 -18.78
C VAL A 104 -21.05 0.67 -18.65
N LEU A 105 -21.75 0.40 -17.54
CA LEU A 105 -22.46 -0.86 -17.35
C LEU A 105 -23.64 -1.03 -18.34
N ASP A 106 -24.36 0.02 -18.71
CA ASP A 106 -25.44 -0.03 -19.70
C ASP A 106 -24.91 -0.31 -21.11
N GLY A 107 -23.74 0.28 -21.45
CA GLY A 107 -22.99 -0.07 -22.65
C GLY A 107 -22.58 -1.55 -22.68
N TYR A 108 -22.33 -2.14 -21.51
CA TYR A 108 -22.05 -3.55 -21.31
C TYR A 108 -23.34 -4.38 -21.30
N ASN A 109 -23.72 -4.92 -22.46
CA ASN A 109 -24.85 -5.84 -22.55
C ASN A 109 -24.36 -7.30 -22.66
N PRO A 110 -24.46 -8.11 -21.58
CA PRO A 110 -24.01 -9.51 -21.59
C PRO A 110 -24.84 -10.39 -22.54
N LEU A 111 -26.04 -9.98 -22.95
CA LEU A 111 -26.88 -10.69 -23.92
C LEU A 111 -26.43 -10.47 -25.38
N LYS A 112 -25.55 -9.50 -25.65
CA LYS A 112 -24.95 -9.30 -26.98
C LYS A 112 -23.78 -10.26 -27.25
N ALA A 113 -23.24 -10.91 -26.23
CA ALA A 113 -22.15 -11.86 -26.39
C ALA A 113 -22.62 -13.08 -27.20
N VAL A 114 -21.89 -13.40 -28.28
CA VAL A 114 -22.20 -14.53 -29.15
C VAL A 114 -21.65 -15.83 -28.55
N ASP A 115 -20.51 -15.75 -27.84
CA ASP A 115 -19.87 -16.86 -27.12
C ASP A 115 -19.37 -16.44 -25.72
N ASP A 116 -19.01 -17.43 -24.90
CA ASP A 116 -18.42 -17.25 -23.57
C ASP A 116 -17.07 -16.51 -23.61
N ALA A 117 -16.32 -16.66 -24.71
CA ALA A 117 -15.08 -15.92 -24.94
C ALA A 117 -15.35 -14.42 -25.13
N ASP A 118 -16.30 -14.07 -26.00
CA ASP A 118 -16.70 -12.68 -26.25
C ASP A 118 -17.19 -12.01 -24.96
N ARG A 119 -17.94 -12.75 -24.14
CA ARG A 119 -18.41 -12.25 -22.84
C ARG A 119 -17.26 -11.92 -21.89
N LYS A 120 -16.19 -12.74 -21.89
CA LYS A 120 -14.99 -12.47 -21.08
C LYS A 120 -14.23 -11.27 -21.59
N ASP A 121 -14.04 -11.16 -22.90
CA ASP A 121 -13.36 -10.02 -23.53
C ASP A 121 -14.10 -8.71 -23.25
N MET A 122 -15.42 -8.68 -23.45
CA MET A 122 -16.26 -7.53 -23.07
C MET A 122 -16.16 -7.20 -21.57
N THR A 123 -15.92 -8.19 -20.71
CA THR A 123 -15.76 -7.96 -19.26
C THR A 123 -14.39 -7.37 -18.94
N PHE A 124 -13.34 -7.77 -19.65
CA PHE A 124 -12.04 -7.12 -19.52
C PHE A 124 -12.11 -5.65 -19.94
N ASP A 125 -12.78 -5.34 -21.05
CA ASP A 125 -13.02 -3.96 -21.48
C ASP A 125 -13.84 -3.15 -20.45
N LEU A 126 -14.79 -3.80 -19.78
CA LEU A 126 -15.57 -3.20 -18.69
C LEU A 126 -14.69 -2.84 -17.49
N ILE A 127 -13.81 -3.74 -17.05
CA ILE A 127 -12.87 -3.50 -15.95
C ILE A 127 -11.89 -2.38 -16.31
N ASP A 128 -11.39 -2.36 -17.56
CA ASP A 128 -10.51 -1.32 -18.06
C ASP A 128 -11.20 0.05 -18.05
N SER A 129 -12.48 0.10 -18.44
CA SER A 129 -13.27 1.33 -18.40
C SER A 129 -13.48 1.85 -16.96
N TYR A 130 -13.73 0.96 -15.98
CA TYR A 130 -13.85 1.37 -14.58
C TYR A 130 -12.53 1.89 -14.00
N HIS A 131 -11.42 1.23 -14.35
CA HIS A 131 -10.09 1.67 -13.99
C HIS A 131 -9.79 3.08 -14.55
N ASP A 132 -10.14 3.32 -15.82
CA ASP A 132 -9.93 4.61 -16.48
C ASP A 132 -10.75 5.74 -15.83
N ILE A 133 -12.01 5.47 -15.45
CA ILE A 133 -12.82 6.43 -14.68
C ILE A 133 -12.14 6.80 -13.36
N ALA A 134 -11.61 5.81 -12.64
CA ALA A 134 -10.93 6.05 -11.38
C ALA A 134 -9.63 6.86 -11.56
N ILE A 135 -8.83 6.55 -12.57
CA ILE A 135 -7.62 7.32 -12.90
C ILE A 135 -7.94 8.75 -13.30
N GLU A 136 -8.98 8.96 -14.12
CA GLU A 136 -9.41 10.30 -14.53
C GLU A 136 -9.83 11.14 -13.31
N ALA A 137 -10.58 10.54 -12.38
CA ALA A 137 -10.97 11.16 -11.12
C ALA A 137 -9.75 11.56 -10.27
N VAL A 138 -8.76 10.68 -10.12
CA VAL A 138 -7.50 10.98 -9.42
C VAL A 138 -6.75 12.13 -10.09
N LYS A 139 -6.58 12.10 -11.41
CA LYS A 139 -5.89 13.16 -12.17
C LYS A 139 -6.57 14.52 -11.97
N ARG A 140 -7.90 14.55 -12.04
CA ARG A 140 -8.72 15.74 -11.82
C ARG A 140 -8.52 16.29 -10.40
N LEU A 141 -8.58 15.44 -9.38
CA LEU A 141 -8.40 15.84 -7.98
C LEU A 141 -6.96 16.34 -7.71
N ARG A 142 -5.94 15.63 -8.21
CA ARG A 142 -4.53 16.07 -8.10
C ARG A 142 -4.31 17.44 -8.73
N ALA A 143 -4.89 17.70 -9.91
CA ALA A 143 -4.80 19.01 -10.57
C ALA A 143 -5.47 20.12 -9.75
N GLN A 144 -6.65 19.87 -9.19
CA GLN A 144 -7.35 20.83 -8.32
C GLN A 144 -6.56 21.14 -7.05
N HIS A 145 -5.97 20.13 -6.41
CA HIS A 145 -5.12 20.32 -5.22
C HIS A 145 -3.85 21.12 -5.55
N LYS A 146 -3.17 20.83 -6.67
CA LYS A 146 -2.01 21.61 -7.12
C LYS A 146 -2.36 23.09 -7.37
N ARG A 147 -3.47 23.37 -8.05
CA ARG A 147 -3.96 24.74 -8.29
C ARG A 147 -4.27 25.47 -6.98
N ARG A 148 -4.91 24.80 -6.01
CA ARG A 148 -5.18 25.38 -4.69
C ARG A 148 -3.89 25.68 -3.93
N GLN A 149 -2.90 24.78 -3.98
CA GLN A 149 -1.62 24.99 -3.31
C GLN A 149 -0.88 26.21 -3.89
N ILE A 150 -0.82 26.33 -5.22
CA ILE A 150 -0.22 27.48 -5.93
C ILE A 150 -0.98 28.78 -5.64
N GLY A 151 -2.31 28.75 -5.65
CA GLY A 151 -3.13 29.93 -5.32
C GLY A 151 -2.96 30.41 -3.87
N ASN A 152 -2.65 29.49 -2.94
CA ASN A 152 -2.42 29.82 -1.53
C ASN A 152 -1.00 30.34 -1.28
N THR A 153 0.02 29.89 -2.02
CA THR A 153 1.37 30.49 -2.01
C THR A 153 1.40 31.84 -2.72
N GLY A 154 0.68 32.01 -3.84
CA GLY A 154 0.52 33.31 -4.51
C GLY A 154 -0.16 34.36 -3.63
N ARG A 155 -1.19 33.97 -2.86
CA ARG A 155 -1.84 34.87 -1.88
C ARG A 155 -0.94 35.25 -0.70
N LYS A 156 -0.02 34.38 -0.28
CA LYS A 156 0.95 34.69 0.79
C LYS A 156 2.04 35.66 0.32
N ASN A 157 2.35 35.69 -0.97
CA ASN A 157 3.32 36.62 -1.55
C ASN A 157 2.73 37.99 -1.93
N ILE A 158 1.41 38.19 -1.82
CA ILE A 158 0.72 39.47 -2.08
C ILE A 158 0.56 40.33 -0.81
N LEU A 159 0.96 39.84 0.37
CA LEU A 159 0.96 40.61 1.62
C LEU A 159 2.39 40.91 2.15
N GLY A 160 3.33 41.14 1.24
CA GLY A 160 4.70 41.54 1.55
C GLY A 160 5.28 42.38 0.42
N PHE A 161 5.25 43.70 0.60
CA PHE A 161 5.80 44.69 -0.31
C PHE A 161 7.32 44.49 -0.49
N THR A 162 7.78 44.24 -1.70
CA THR A 162 8.76 45.10 -2.40
C THR A 162 8.73 44.77 -3.88
N ALA A 163 8.52 45.81 -4.68
CA ALA A 163 8.66 45.79 -6.12
C ALA A 163 10.11 45.46 -6.49
N ASP A 164 10.29 44.56 -7.45
CA ASP A 164 11.10 44.89 -8.61
C ASP A 164 10.66 44.07 -9.82
N HIS A 165 10.69 44.80 -10.92
CA HIS A 165 10.33 44.56 -12.31
C HIS A 165 10.91 43.26 -12.88
N ASP A 166 10.11 42.49 -13.63
CA ASP A 166 10.53 41.91 -14.92
C ASP A 166 9.26 41.60 -15.73
N ASP A 167 9.00 42.47 -16.71
CA ASP A 167 8.01 42.30 -17.77
C ASP A 167 8.57 41.30 -18.79
N ASP A 168 8.04 40.07 -18.84
CA ASP A 168 8.02 39.24 -20.05
C ASP A 168 7.11 38.02 -19.85
N ALA A 169 5.79 38.24 -19.91
CA ALA A 169 4.83 37.21 -20.28
C ALA A 169 3.68 37.89 -21.02
N MET A 170 3.79 37.90 -22.34
CA MET A 170 2.75 38.39 -23.26
C MET A 170 1.45 37.62 -23.02
N ASP A 171 0.40 38.38 -22.68
CA ASP A 171 -1.00 37.95 -22.64
C ASP A 171 -1.44 37.45 -24.03
N GLU A 172 -1.85 36.19 -24.11
CA GLU A 172 -2.62 35.67 -25.23
C GLU A 172 -4.10 35.74 -24.84
N ASP A 173 -4.72 36.87 -25.23
CA ASP A 173 -6.15 37.16 -25.11
C ASP A 173 -6.95 36.20 -26.00
N GLY A 174 -7.79 35.35 -25.38
CA GLY A 174 -8.49 34.25 -26.03
C GLY A 174 -9.87 34.02 -25.43
N SER A 175 -10.83 34.85 -25.83
CA SER A 175 -12.29 34.63 -25.85
C SER A 175 -12.97 34.14 -24.56
N ASP A 176 -13.67 35.08 -23.92
CA ASP A 176 -14.80 34.86 -23.02
C ASP A 176 -15.87 33.96 -23.67
N ASP A 177 -15.80 32.66 -23.39
CA ASP A 177 -16.92 31.71 -23.41
C ASP A 177 -16.63 30.63 -22.35
N GLN A 178 -16.46 31.07 -21.09
CA GLN A 178 -16.44 30.15 -19.95
C GLN A 178 -17.81 30.24 -19.28
N GLU A 179 -18.61 29.19 -19.45
CA GLU A 179 -19.74 28.93 -18.55
C GLU A 179 -19.30 29.12 -17.10
N PRO A 180 -20.12 29.72 -16.23
CA PRO A 180 -19.75 29.91 -14.84
C PRO A 180 -19.57 28.52 -14.24
N ILE A 181 -18.30 28.14 -13.99
CA ILE A 181 -17.96 26.99 -13.19
C ILE A 181 -18.45 27.33 -11.79
N GLU A 182 -19.70 26.96 -11.50
CA GLU A 182 -20.22 26.85 -10.14
C GLU A 182 -19.13 26.15 -9.34
N SER A 183 -18.66 26.83 -8.30
CA SER A 183 -17.62 26.39 -7.40
C SER A 183 -18.08 25.13 -6.67
N ASN A 184 -17.99 23.99 -7.36
CA ASN A 184 -18.36 22.70 -6.84
C ASN A 184 -17.24 22.19 -5.92
N SER A 185 -17.67 21.88 -4.70
CA SER A 185 -17.08 21.05 -3.66
C SER A 185 -15.72 21.45 -3.05
N MET A 186 -15.74 21.50 -1.71
CA MET A 186 -14.58 21.28 -0.85
C MET A 186 -14.05 19.86 -1.07
N THR A 187 -13.34 19.61 -2.18
CA THR A 187 -12.62 18.35 -2.38
C THR A 187 -11.62 18.17 -1.24
N THR A 188 -11.82 17.11 -0.45
CA THR A 188 -10.97 16.84 0.70
C THR A 188 -9.77 16.01 0.27
N PRO A 189 -8.61 16.14 0.93
CA PRO A 189 -7.47 15.24 0.69
C PRO A 189 -7.81 13.76 0.98
N GLU A 190 -8.88 13.50 1.74
CA GLU A 190 -9.40 12.16 1.98
C GLU A 190 -10.07 11.58 0.74
N ASP A 191 -10.85 12.38 0.00
CA ASP A 191 -11.46 11.96 -1.27
C ASP A 191 -10.38 11.55 -2.29
N LEU A 192 -9.27 12.28 -2.37
CA LEU A 192 -8.15 11.92 -3.22
C LEU A 192 -7.57 10.54 -2.84
N LYS A 193 -7.35 10.29 -1.55
CA LYS A 193 -6.83 9.00 -1.08
C LYS A 193 -7.78 7.84 -1.39
N ARG A 194 -9.09 8.05 -1.28
CA ARG A 194 -10.10 7.04 -1.62
C ARG A 194 -10.07 6.68 -3.10
N TRP A 195 -10.07 7.69 -3.97
CA TRP A 195 -9.97 7.48 -5.42
C TRP A 195 -8.66 6.82 -5.84
N GLU A 196 -7.55 7.15 -5.18
CA GLU A 196 -6.27 6.45 -5.40
C GLU A 196 -6.35 4.97 -4.98
N GLN A 197 -7.00 4.66 -3.85
CA GLN A 197 -7.20 3.28 -3.42
C GLN A 197 -8.12 2.51 -4.36
N GLU A 198 -9.17 3.16 -4.87
CA GLU A 198 -10.08 2.56 -5.83
C GLU A 198 -9.36 2.24 -7.14
N ALA A 199 -8.62 3.20 -7.71
CA ALA A 199 -7.84 3.00 -8.93
C ALA A 199 -6.87 1.82 -8.79
N ARG A 200 -6.14 1.73 -7.66
CA ARG A 200 -5.24 0.61 -7.37
C ARG A 200 -5.96 -0.73 -7.26
N THR A 201 -7.17 -0.74 -6.71
CA THR A 201 -7.97 -1.97 -6.57
C THR A 201 -8.46 -2.45 -7.93
N TRP A 202 -8.87 -1.53 -8.82
CA TRP A 202 -9.21 -1.85 -10.20
C TRP A 202 -8.00 -2.35 -11.01
N ASP A 203 -6.82 -1.75 -10.87
CA ASP A 203 -5.60 -2.24 -11.54
C ASP A 203 -5.24 -3.66 -11.06
N LEU A 204 -5.33 -3.92 -9.75
CA LEU A 204 -5.10 -5.26 -9.22
C LEU A 204 -6.11 -6.27 -9.77
N LEU A 205 -7.40 -5.93 -9.78
CA LEU A 205 -8.45 -6.78 -10.32
C LEU A 205 -8.21 -7.10 -11.79
N ARG A 206 -7.90 -6.07 -12.59
CA ARG A 206 -7.57 -6.19 -14.02
C ARG A 206 -6.44 -7.19 -14.25
N ARG A 207 -5.33 -7.02 -13.52
CA ARG A 207 -4.16 -7.90 -13.61
C ARG A 207 -4.49 -9.34 -13.22
N MET A 208 -5.17 -9.54 -12.09
CA MET A 208 -5.51 -10.88 -11.58
C MET A 208 -6.55 -11.60 -12.44
N THR A 209 -7.57 -10.90 -12.92
CA THR A 209 -8.63 -11.50 -13.77
C THR A 209 -8.08 -11.89 -15.13
N THR A 210 -7.20 -11.08 -15.72
CA THR A 210 -6.50 -11.42 -16.97
C THR A 210 -5.67 -12.70 -16.81
N LEU A 211 -5.01 -12.90 -15.66
CA LEU A 211 -4.26 -14.13 -15.40
C LEU A 211 -5.15 -15.37 -15.24
N GLN A 212 -6.27 -15.24 -14.52
CA GLN A 212 -7.12 -16.39 -14.18
C GLN A 212 -8.08 -16.79 -15.31
N TYR A 213 -8.60 -15.80 -16.05
CA TYR A 213 -9.67 -16.00 -17.04
C TYR A 213 -9.27 -15.63 -18.47
N GLY A 214 -8.10 -15.02 -18.66
CA GLY A 214 -7.60 -14.63 -19.96
C GLY A 214 -7.22 -15.83 -20.85
N PRO A 215 -6.95 -15.59 -22.14
CA PRO A 215 -6.54 -16.65 -23.05
C PRO A 215 -5.23 -17.28 -22.57
N PRO A 216 -5.07 -18.61 -22.68
CA PRO A 216 -3.82 -19.26 -22.34
C PRO A 216 -2.70 -18.67 -23.19
N GLN A 217 -1.63 -18.19 -22.54
CA GLN A 217 -0.49 -17.62 -23.25
C GLN A 217 0.03 -18.62 -24.28
N THR A 218 0.07 -18.21 -25.55
CA THR A 218 0.50 -19.05 -26.66
C THR A 218 1.97 -19.43 -26.45
N GLN A 219 2.26 -20.73 -26.36
CA GLN A 219 3.58 -21.28 -26.05
C GLN A 219 4.57 -21.20 -27.24
N ASP A 220 4.58 -20.10 -27.99
CA ASP A 220 5.54 -19.88 -29.08
C ASP A 220 6.91 -19.42 -28.56
N ALA A 221 7.27 -19.79 -27.33
CA ALA A 221 8.56 -19.48 -26.75
C ALA A 221 9.64 -20.40 -27.33
N PRO A 222 10.80 -19.85 -27.74
CA PRO A 222 11.89 -20.66 -28.26
C PRO A 222 12.35 -21.69 -27.22
N PRO A 223 12.76 -22.90 -27.64
CA PRO A 223 13.20 -23.94 -26.72
C PRO A 223 14.42 -23.47 -25.92
N ILE A 224 14.29 -23.44 -24.59
CA ILE A 224 15.37 -23.02 -23.69
C ILE A 224 16.43 -24.11 -23.64
N HIS A 225 17.68 -23.72 -23.87
CA HIS A 225 18.85 -24.57 -23.82
C HIS A 225 19.89 -24.01 -22.86
N ARG A 226 21.02 -24.68 -22.62
CA ARG A 226 22.10 -24.26 -21.70
C ARG A 226 22.76 -22.89 -22.01
N TYR A 227 22.56 -22.31 -23.18
CA TYR A 227 23.15 -21.01 -23.54
C TYR A 227 22.12 -19.87 -23.64
N SER A 228 20.88 -20.12 -23.21
CA SER A 228 19.82 -19.10 -23.25
C SER A 228 20.15 -17.98 -22.26
N SER A 229 19.81 -16.74 -22.61
CA SER A 229 19.98 -15.58 -21.74
C SER A 229 19.12 -15.69 -20.49
N GLU A 230 19.43 -14.92 -19.46
CA GLU A 230 18.68 -14.99 -18.20
C GLU A 230 17.24 -14.53 -18.35
N ARG A 231 17.03 -13.50 -19.16
CA ARG A 231 15.68 -13.07 -19.54
C ARG A 231 14.86 -14.20 -20.16
N GLN A 232 15.46 -15.03 -21.03
CA GLN A 232 14.75 -16.16 -21.63
C GLN A 232 14.38 -17.23 -20.59
N ILE A 233 15.25 -17.48 -19.61
CA ILE A 233 14.98 -18.43 -18.52
C ILE A 233 13.92 -17.89 -17.57
N TRP A 234 14.00 -16.60 -17.23
CA TRP A 234 13.00 -15.90 -16.42
C TRP A 234 11.62 -15.93 -17.07
N ASN A 235 11.53 -15.55 -18.35
CA ASN A 235 10.27 -15.63 -19.09
C ASN A 235 9.73 -17.06 -19.16
N SER A 236 10.61 -18.05 -19.32
CA SER A 236 10.22 -19.45 -19.28
C SER A 236 9.73 -19.90 -17.90
N PHE A 237 10.36 -19.42 -16.82
CA PHE A 237 9.89 -19.67 -15.47
C PHE A 237 8.46 -19.15 -15.29
N LEU A 238 8.19 -17.90 -15.69
CA LEU A 238 6.87 -17.29 -15.60
C LEU A 238 5.82 -17.99 -16.49
N GLN A 239 6.19 -18.51 -17.65
CA GLN A 239 5.27 -19.25 -18.52
C GLN A 239 4.95 -20.66 -18.01
N ASN A 240 5.90 -21.31 -17.32
CA ASN A 240 5.74 -22.68 -16.83
C ASN A 240 5.15 -22.76 -15.41
N ASP A 241 5.35 -21.72 -14.59
CA ASP A 241 4.89 -21.67 -13.21
C ASP A 241 3.78 -20.63 -13.05
N THR A 242 2.54 -21.09 -13.00
CA THR A 242 1.35 -20.22 -12.83
C THR A 242 1.40 -19.45 -11.51
N LEU A 243 1.89 -20.07 -10.43
CA LEU A 243 2.02 -19.42 -9.12
C LEU A 243 3.15 -18.39 -9.13
N GLY A 244 4.23 -18.67 -9.85
CA GLY A 244 5.32 -17.71 -10.11
C GLY A 244 4.81 -16.47 -10.84
N LEU A 245 3.98 -16.65 -11.86
CA LEU A 245 3.37 -15.57 -12.64
C LEU A 245 2.39 -14.72 -11.82
N GLU A 246 1.54 -15.35 -11.01
CA GLU A 246 0.64 -14.64 -10.09
C GLU A 246 1.44 -13.79 -9.09
N ARG A 247 2.48 -14.36 -8.47
CA ARG A 247 3.34 -13.64 -7.52
C ARG A 247 4.10 -12.49 -8.17
N HIS A 248 4.61 -12.70 -9.38
CA HIS A 248 5.25 -11.64 -10.17
C HIS A 248 4.31 -10.47 -10.42
N THR A 249 3.08 -10.77 -10.81
CA THR A 249 2.07 -9.76 -11.14
C THR A 249 1.64 -8.96 -9.93
N VAL A 250 1.46 -9.61 -8.77
CA VAL A 250 1.23 -8.92 -7.50
C VAL A 250 2.43 -8.04 -7.12
N LEU A 251 3.65 -8.52 -7.30
CA LEU A 251 4.87 -7.76 -7.01
C LEU A 251 5.01 -6.53 -7.91
N GLU A 252 4.69 -6.66 -9.20
CA GLU A 252 4.68 -5.56 -10.17
C GLU A 252 3.62 -4.52 -9.82
N TRP A 253 2.41 -4.95 -9.46
CA TRP A 253 1.36 -4.06 -8.97
C TRP A 253 1.79 -3.27 -7.72
N LEU A 254 2.46 -3.93 -6.76
CA LEU A 254 3.00 -3.29 -5.55
C LEU A 254 4.11 -2.27 -5.87
N LYS A 255 4.95 -2.55 -6.87
CA LYS A 255 6.00 -1.63 -7.36
C LYS A 255 5.36 -0.39 -7.99
N ASN A 256 4.44 -0.58 -8.93
CA ASN A 256 3.74 0.51 -9.65
C ASN A 256 2.96 1.39 -8.67
N THR A 257 2.23 0.77 -7.73
CA THR A 257 1.49 1.49 -6.69
C THR A 257 2.39 2.38 -5.84
N ALA A 258 3.59 1.90 -5.48
CA ALA A 258 4.55 2.70 -4.73
C ALA A 258 5.15 3.84 -5.56
N ASP A 259 5.30 3.66 -6.86
CA ASP A 259 5.80 4.72 -7.74
C ASP A 259 4.77 5.85 -7.94
N GLU A 260 3.50 5.49 -8.15
CA GLU A 260 2.42 6.46 -8.42
C GLU A 260 1.97 7.26 -7.20
N SER A 261 2.20 6.72 -6.01
CA SER A 261 1.76 7.31 -4.74
C SER A 261 2.88 7.83 -3.87
N GLY A 262 4.12 7.40 -4.13
CA GLY A 262 5.29 7.85 -3.40
C GLY A 262 5.57 9.32 -3.66
N GLU A 263 6.04 10.01 -2.63
CA GLU A 263 6.69 11.32 -2.79
C GLU A 263 7.93 11.16 -3.67
N ASP A 264 8.34 12.25 -4.32
CA ASP A 264 9.57 12.24 -5.12
C ASP A 264 10.78 11.83 -4.27
N ILE A 265 11.66 11.00 -4.84
CA ILE A 265 12.77 10.39 -4.12
C ILE A 265 13.73 11.48 -3.63
N ASP A 266 13.96 12.52 -4.43
CA ASP A 266 14.79 13.66 -4.02
C ASP A 266 14.23 14.39 -2.80
N VAL A 267 12.90 14.51 -2.69
CA VAL A 267 12.24 15.08 -1.49
C VAL A 267 12.45 14.19 -0.28
N LEU A 268 12.33 12.86 -0.44
CA LEU A 268 12.55 11.91 0.65
C LEU A 268 13.97 11.96 1.22
N VAL A 269 14.99 12.17 0.37
CA VAL A 269 16.39 12.23 0.80
C VAL A 269 16.87 13.63 1.16
N GLN A 270 16.07 14.67 0.89
CA GLN A 270 16.45 16.07 1.05
C GLN A 270 16.96 16.40 2.46
N GLU A 271 16.26 15.96 3.51
CA GLU A 271 16.67 16.21 4.90
C GLU A 271 18.03 15.58 5.21
N LEU A 272 18.26 14.35 4.73
CA LEU A 272 19.54 13.65 4.91
C LEU A 272 20.67 14.34 4.12
N GLN A 273 20.37 14.86 2.93
CA GLN A 273 21.32 15.61 2.12
C GLN A 273 21.68 16.96 2.75
N GLN A 274 20.72 17.65 3.36
CA GLN A 274 20.98 18.90 4.09
C GLN A 274 21.90 18.65 5.29
N ASN A 275 21.65 17.59 6.05
CA ASN A 275 22.47 17.19 7.19
C ASN A 275 23.88 16.69 6.81
N ALA A 276 24.08 16.32 5.54
CA ALA A 276 25.40 15.95 5.03
C ALA A 276 26.32 17.15 4.75
N GLU A 277 25.84 18.40 4.91
CA GLU A 277 26.61 19.65 4.78
C GLU A 277 27.44 19.77 3.48
N ARG A 278 27.04 19.07 2.42
CA ARG A 278 27.82 18.97 1.18
C ARG A 278 27.61 20.17 0.24
N GLY A 279 26.52 20.92 0.43
CA GLY A 279 26.04 21.91 -0.55
C GLY A 279 25.85 21.26 -1.92
N ASP A 280 26.09 22.02 -3.00
CA ASP A 280 25.99 21.55 -4.39
C ASP A 280 27.23 20.77 -4.87
N ILE A 281 28.12 20.37 -3.96
CA ILE A 281 29.39 19.75 -4.34
C ILE A 281 29.18 18.26 -4.65
N THR A 282 29.10 17.92 -5.94
CA THR A 282 29.20 16.52 -6.41
C THR A 282 30.67 16.08 -6.38
N ALA A 283 31.08 15.44 -5.29
CA ALA A 283 32.40 14.83 -5.15
C ALA A 283 32.32 13.30 -5.03
N HIS A 284 33.42 12.61 -5.33
CA HIS A 284 33.49 11.16 -5.20
C HIS A 284 33.78 10.78 -3.74
N GLY A 285 33.01 9.84 -3.19
CA GLY A 285 33.22 9.22 -1.89
C GLY A 285 33.06 10.18 -0.70
N TRP A 286 33.59 9.72 0.43
CA TRP A 286 33.51 10.38 1.73
C TRP A 286 34.44 11.59 1.82
N LEU A 287 33.90 12.79 1.61
CA LEU A 287 34.68 14.03 1.52
C LEU A 287 35.25 14.43 2.88
N HIS A 288 34.44 14.37 3.93
CA HIS A 288 34.81 14.84 5.26
C HIS A 288 35.82 13.90 5.90
N THR A 289 35.58 12.59 5.81
CA THR A 289 36.45 11.51 6.28
C THR A 289 37.79 11.54 5.55
N LYS A 290 37.79 11.73 4.22
CA LYS A 290 39.02 11.92 3.43
C LYS A 290 39.80 13.15 3.87
N SER A 291 39.11 14.25 4.17
CA SER A 291 39.75 15.47 4.67
C SER A 291 40.37 15.27 6.05
N ALA A 292 39.69 14.56 6.95
CA ALA A 292 40.17 14.22 8.29
C ALA A 292 41.43 13.35 8.23
N ILE A 293 41.41 12.28 7.42
CA ILE A 293 42.57 11.41 7.20
C ILE A 293 43.76 12.21 6.65
N LYS A 294 43.53 13.04 5.61
CA LYS A 294 44.59 13.87 5.01
C LYS A 294 45.17 14.88 6.01
N ASN A 295 44.32 15.51 6.82
CA ASN A 295 44.75 16.46 7.84
C ASN A 295 45.64 15.79 8.88
N GLN A 296 45.27 14.60 9.38
CA GLN A 296 46.10 13.87 10.34
C GLN A 296 47.41 13.38 9.75
N LYS A 297 47.40 12.87 8.51
CA LYS A 297 48.64 12.50 7.80
C LYS A 297 49.59 13.69 7.65
N ARG A 298 49.06 14.89 7.38
CA ARG A 298 49.86 16.12 7.27
C ARG A 298 50.42 16.55 8.62
N LEU A 299 49.61 16.54 9.68
CA LEU A 299 50.02 16.95 11.02
C LEU A 299 51.10 16.04 11.62
N HIS A 300 50.99 14.73 11.39
CA HIS A 300 51.94 13.73 11.91
C HIS A 300 53.02 13.34 10.91
N ALA A 301 53.04 13.97 9.73
CA ALA A 301 53.96 13.68 8.63
C ALA A 301 54.08 12.18 8.31
N TRP A 302 52.95 11.47 8.28
CA TRP A 302 52.91 10.03 7.99
C TRP A 302 52.92 9.76 6.47
N PRO A 303 54.00 9.20 5.89
CA PRO A 303 54.07 8.92 4.46
C PRO A 303 53.44 7.58 4.07
N TYR A 304 53.11 6.72 5.05
CA TYR A 304 52.64 5.35 4.83
C TYR A 304 51.11 5.21 4.94
N ILE A 305 50.60 4.03 4.57
CA ILE A 305 49.19 3.67 4.71
C ILE A 305 48.87 3.50 6.20
N LEU A 306 47.78 4.12 6.67
CA LEU A 306 47.43 4.06 8.08
C LEU A 306 46.83 2.69 8.40
N ASP A 307 47.50 1.96 9.29
CA ASP A 307 47.03 0.69 9.80
C ASP A 307 45.99 0.94 10.91
N PRO A 308 44.74 0.46 10.75
CA PRO A 308 43.69 0.63 11.77
C PRO A 308 43.97 -0.16 13.06
N THR A 309 44.86 -1.15 13.03
CA THR A 309 45.24 -1.93 14.21
C THR A 309 46.24 -1.22 15.13
N ASN A 310 46.86 -0.13 14.65
CA ASN A 310 47.83 0.62 15.43
C ASN A 310 47.12 1.56 16.44
N PRO A 311 47.36 1.41 17.76
CA PRO A 311 46.66 2.20 18.78
C PRO A 311 46.94 3.71 18.70
N ASP A 312 48.07 4.13 18.15
CA ASP A 312 48.39 5.55 17.99
C ASP A 312 47.55 6.19 16.88
N VAL A 313 47.26 5.43 15.82
CA VAL A 313 46.37 5.88 14.73
C VAL A 313 44.94 6.02 15.25
N SER A 314 44.43 5.03 15.97
CA SER A 314 43.05 5.04 16.51
C SER A 314 42.84 6.05 17.65
N ARG A 315 43.92 6.51 18.29
CA ARG A 315 43.86 7.62 19.26
C ARG A 315 43.75 8.98 18.57
N VAL A 316 44.44 9.15 17.45
CA VAL A 316 44.57 10.42 16.74
C VAL A 316 43.43 10.63 15.74
N LEU A 317 43.09 9.60 14.96
CA LEU A 317 42.09 9.67 13.90
C LEU A 317 40.70 9.40 14.47
N ARG A 318 40.11 10.44 15.05
CA ARG A 318 38.78 10.43 15.64
C ARG A 318 37.88 11.44 14.96
N ASN A 319 36.57 11.25 15.10
CA ASN A 319 35.56 12.17 14.59
C ASN A 319 35.74 13.60 15.14
N ALA A 320 35.05 14.58 14.55
CA ALA A 320 35.09 15.97 15.02
C ALA A 320 34.82 16.11 16.54
N SER A 321 33.92 15.27 17.08
CA SER A 321 33.56 15.20 18.51
C SER A 321 34.57 14.45 19.39
N LYS A 322 35.61 13.84 18.79
CA LYS A 322 36.64 12.98 19.40
C LYS A 322 36.12 11.75 20.16
N THR A 323 34.87 11.36 19.97
CA THR A 323 34.24 10.21 20.65
C THR A 323 34.58 8.89 19.97
N GLU A 324 34.57 8.86 18.65
CA GLU A 324 34.67 7.64 17.84
C GLU A 324 35.91 7.66 16.94
N ALA A 325 36.50 6.49 16.69
CA ALA A 325 37.62 6.34 15.77
C ALA A 325 37.11 6.23 14.33
N LEU A 326 37.78 6.94 13.40
CA LEU A 326 37.39 6.94 12.00
C LEU A 326 38.12 5.87 11.20
N VAL A 327 37.52 5.46 10.08
CA VAL A 327 38.16 4.59 9.09
C VAL A 327 39.47 5.17 8.58
N THR A 328 40.44 4.29 8.29
CA THR A 328 41.76 4.68 7.77
C THR A 328 41.86 4.59 6.25
N GLN A 329 40.94 3.85 5.62
CA GLN A 329 40.86 3.58 4.19
C GLN A 329 39.51 4.06 3.65
N LEU A 330 39.43 4.32 2.35
CA LEU A 330 38.30 5.00 1.69
C LEU A 330 37.61 4.12 0.64
N ASP A 331 37.84 2.82 0.69
CA ASP A 331 37.09 1.85 -0.10
C ASP A 331 35.72 1.56 0.54
N PRO A 332 34.68 1.24 -0.25
CA PRO A 332 33.29 1.15 0.24
C PRO A 332 33.08 0.16 1.40
N ASP A 333 33.87 -0.91 1.46
CA ASP A 333 33.78 -1.92 2.53
C ASP A 333 34.66 -1.58 3.75
N ALA A 334 35.36 -0.44 3.78
CA ALA A 334 36.21 -0.05 4.90
C ALA A 334 35.47 0.02 6.25
N PRO A 335 34.25 0.60 6.36
CA PRO A 335 33.49 0.62 7.61
C PRO A 335 33.20 -0.79 8.13
N ILE A 336 32.82 -1.70 7.23
CA ILE A 336 32.48 -3.10 7.56
C ILE A 336 33.75 -3.87 7.95
N ARG A 337 34.83 -3.74 7.15
CA ARG A 337 36.08 -4.47 7.33
C ARG A 337 36.84 -4.01 8.57
N GLN A 338 36.90 -2.70 8.82
CA GLN A 338 37.62 -2.11 9.95
C GLN A 338 36.76 -2.03 11.22
N LYS A 339 35.43 -2.10 11.09
CA LYS A 339 34.47 -1.85 12.18
C LYS A 339 34.68 -0.48 12.82
N LEU A 340 34.89 0.52 11.97
CA LEU A 340 35.11 1.93 12.33
C LEU A 340 34.11 2.81 11.58
N ASN A 341 33.89 4.02 12.09
CA ASN A 341 32.85 4.91 11.58
C ASN A 341 33.39 5.92 10.57
N LEU A 342 32.49 6.49 9.78
CA LEU A 342 32.76 7.66 8.95
C LEU A 342 32.55 8.94 9.76
N GLU A 343 32.98 10.08 9.23
CA GLU A 343 32.53 11.36 9.78
C GLU A 343 31.01 11.52 9.66
N ALA A 344 30.39 12.19 10.63
CA ALA A 344 28.93 12.28 10.71
C ALA A 344 28.26 12.81 9.42
N PRO A 345 28.78 13.87 8.75
CA PRO A 345 28.22 14.33 7.48
C PRO A 345 28.29 13.26 6.36
N ASP A 346 29.37 12.48 6.31
CA ASP A 346 29.49 11.40 5.33
C ASP A 346 28.55 10.22 5.67
N GLN A 347 28.24 9.97 6.95
CA GLN A 347 27.23 8.98 7.34
C GLN A 347 25.83 9.38 6.87
N TYR A 348 25.46 10.66 7.02
CA TYR A 348 24.18 11.16 6.48
C TYR A 348 24.13 11.06 4.96
N PHE A 349 25.24 11.34 4.27
CA PHE A 349 25.35 11.17 2.83
C PHE A 349 25.18 9.71 2.40
N GLU A 350 25.86 8.75 3.06
CA GLU A 350 25.68 7.31 2.80
C GLU A 350 24.22 6.90 2.97
N ARG A 351 23.60 7.29 4.08
CA ARG A 351 22.19 6.99 4.37
C ARG A 351 21.24 7.59 3.34
N ALA A 352 21.50 8.80 2.85
CA ALA A 352 20.71 9.44 1.81
C ALA A 352 20.73 8.62 0.51
N ILE A 353 21.91 8.19 0.06
CA ILE A 353 22.02 7.43 -1.20
C ILE A 353 21.37 6.06 -1.06
N TRP A 354 21.64 5.34 0.03
CA TRP A 354 21.05 4.02 0.25
C TRP A 354 19.53 4.08 0.39
N ARG A 355 18.99 5.11 1.04
CA ARG A 355 17.55 5.36 1.07
C ARG A 355 17.00 5.59 -0.35
N GLY A 356 17.68 6.38 -1.18
CA GLY A 356 17.29 6.56 -2.58
C GLY A 356 17.32 5.25 -3.37
N CYS A 357 18.38 4.44 -3.25
CA CYS A 357 18.49 3.13 -3.88
C CYS A 357 17.38 2.16 -3.42
N TYR A 358 17.05 2.17 -2.12
CA TYR A 358 15.95 1.38 -1.58
C TYR A 358 14.61 1.77 -2.23
N GLU A 359 14.30 3.06 -2.30
CA GLU A 359 13.07 3.58 -2.92
C GLU A 359 13.00 3.22 -4.42
N LEU A 360 14.09 3.37 -5.16
CA LEU A 360 14.16 3.00 -6.58
C LEU A 360 13.84 1.52 -6.81
N LEU A 361 14.43 0.63 -6.00
CA LEU A 361 14.16 -0.82 -6.07
C LEU A 361 12.74 -1.17 -5.63
N ARG A 362 12.24 -0.52 -4.57
CA ARG A 362 10.89 -0.73 -4.02
C ARG A 362 9.80 -0.31 -5.00
N ARG A 363 10.06 0.74 -5.79
CA ARG A 363 9.17 1.26 -6.85
C ARG A 363 9.34 0.58 -8.20
N GLY A 364 10.31 -0.34 -8.32
CA GLY A 364 10.55 -1.07 -9.56
C GLY A 364 11.10 -0.20 -10.70
N LYS A 365 11.85 0.86 -10.39
CA LYS A 365 12.51 1.68 -11.41
C LYS A 365 13.50 0.86 -12.24
N SER A 366 13.74 1.31 -13.46
CA SER A 366 14.60 0.61 -14.40
C SER A 366 16.06 0.61 -13.92
N GLY A 367 16.86 -0.35 -14.40
CA GLY A 367 18.31 -0.37 -14.12
C GLY A 367 19.02 0.89 -14.64
N GLU A 368 18.44 1.56 -15.65
CA GLU A 368 18.93 2.83 -16.19
C GLU A 368 18.69 3.99 -15.23
N ASP A 369 17.48 4.11 -14.67
CA ASP A 369 17.16 5.14 -13.66
C ASP A 369 18.04 4.98 -12.41
N ILE A 370 18.26 3.73 -11.98
CA ILE A 370 19.15 3.42 -10.85
C ILE A 370 20.59 3.84 -11.17
N ARG A 371 21.05 3.60 -12.40
CA ARG A 371 22.38 4.01 -12.85
C ARG A 371 22.52 5.52 -12.88
N GLU A 372 21.53 6.24 -13.41
CA GLU A 372 21.50 7.70 -13.46
C GLU A 372 21.56 8.29 -12.04
N TRP A 373 20.69 7.82 -11.14
CA TRP A 373 20.69 8.22 -9.72
C TRP A 373 22.07 8.07 -9.06
N CYS A 374 22.72 6.94 -9.29
CA CYS A 374 24.05 6.66 -8.75
C CYS A 374 25.14 7.48 -9.44
N GLN A 375 24.99 7.78 -10.73
CA GLN A 375 25.94 8.54 -11.54
C GLN A 375 25.96 10.01 -11.16
N ASP A 376 24.79 10.64 -10.97
CA ASP A 376 24.67 12.03 -10.53
C ASP A 376 25.39 12.27 -9.21
N ARG A 377 25.45 11.22 -8.38
CA ARG A 377 26.10 11.23 -7.08
C ARG A 377 27.54 10.71 -7.10
N GLN A 378 28.08 10.38 -8.28
CA GLN A 378 29.44 9.86 -8.53
C GLN A 378 29.75 8.50 -7.87
N GLU A 379 28.72 7.68 -7.64
CA GLU A 379 28.79 6.40 -6.92
C GLU A 379 28.24 5.25 -7.78
N ILE A 380 28.63 5.23 -9.05
CA ILE A 380 28.15 4.28 -10.10
C ILE A 380 28.36 2.81 -9.70
N TRP A 381 29.38 2.51 -8.88
CA TRP A 381 29.64 1.15 -8.40
C TRP A 381 28.43 0.57 -7.65
N ARG A 382 27.60 1.40 -7.01
CA ARG A 382 26.36 0.96 -6.37
C ARG A 382 25.39 0.39 -7.40
N ALA A 383 25.16 1.08 -8.50
CA ALA A 383 24.33 0.58 -9.59
C ALA A 383 24.86 -0.75 -10.15
N VAL A 384 26.17 -0.88 -10.33
CA VAL A 384 26.81 -2.15 -10.76
C VAL A 384 26.61 -3.26 -9.72
N SER A 385 26.67 -2.94 -8.43
CA SER A 385 26.44 -3.93 -7.37
C SER A 385 24.98 -4.42 -7.32
N MET A 386 24.04 -3.58 -7.77
CA MET A 386 22.60 -3.88 -7.81
C MET A 386 22.14 -4.49 -9.14
N SER A 387 22.96 -4.42 -10.20
CA SER A 387 22.60 -4.85 -11.58
C SER A 387 22.65 -6.37 -11.82
N GLY A 388 22.35 -7.19 -10.81
CA GLY A 388 22.29 -8.65 -10.94
C GLY A 388 20.89 -9.20 -11.25
N PHE A 389 19.95 -8.32 -11.59
CA PHE A 389 18.53 -8.64 -11.60
C PHE A 389 18.08 -9.22 -12.98
N PRO A 390 17.25 -10.30 -13.02
CA PRO A 390 16.77 -10.91 -14.28
C PRO A 390 15.86 -10.03 -15.16
N GLU A 391 15.02 -9.19 -14.55
CA GLU A 391 14.13 -8.19 -15.20
C GLU A 391 14.88 -7.01 -15.85
N ASP A 392 16.19 -6.83 -15.62
CA ASP A 392 16.92 -5.67 -16.19
C ASP A 392 17.05 -5.82 -17.72
N ASP A 393 16.51 -4.86 -18.46
CA ASP A 393 16.31 -4.86 -19.92
C ASP A 393 17.61 -4.78 -20.75
N SER A 394 18.77 -4.76 -20.07
CA SER A 394 20.05 -4.57 -20.74
C SER A 394 20.31 -5.69 -21.76
N GLN A 395 20.31 -5.31 -23.05
CA GLN A 395 20.53 -6.21 -24.19
C GLN A 395 21.91 -6.92 -24.16
N ASN A 396 22.80 -6.49 -23.26
CA ASN A 396 24.15 -7.03 -23.07
C ASN A 396 24.20 -8.03 -21.91
N ASP A 397 23.33 -9.04 -21.95
CA ASP A 397 23.29 -10.11 -20.96
C ASP A 397 24.46 -11.11 -21.16
N THR A 398 25.68 -10.64 -20.92
CA THR A 398 26.93 -11.42 -21.05
C THR A 398 27.31 -12.16 -19.77
N ALA A 399 26.55 -12.02 -18.68
CA ALA A 399 26.87 -12.63 -17.40
C ALA A 399 26.41 -14.10 -17.34
N ASP A 400 27.28 -14.99 -16.85
CA ASP A 400 26.95 -16.42 -16.67
C ASP A 400 26.03 -16.63 -15.46
N HIS A 401 25.09 -17.56 -15.55
CA HIS A 401 24.00 -17.75 -14.57
C HIS A 401 24.52 -18.22 -13.20
N GLY A 402 25.59 -19.00 -13.20
CA GLY A 402 26.30 -19.39 -11.98
C GLY A 402 26.84 -18.20 -11.20
N SER A 403 27.17 -17.11 -11.90
CA SER A 403 27.58 -15.86 -11.26
C SER A 403 26.43 -15.12 -10.60
N ARG A 404 25.18 -15.26 -11.09
CA ARG A 404 23.99 -14.60 -10.52
C ARG A 404 23.47 -15.30 -9.27
N ALA A 405 23.45 -16.63 -9.26
CA ALA A 405 23.14 -17.40 -8.05
C ALA A 405 24.15 -17.08 -6.93
N LEU A 406 25.44 -17.04 -7.25
CA LEU A 406 26.48 -16.62 -6.31
C LEU A 406 26.35 -15.16 -5.90
N TRP A 407 26.12 -14.24 -6.84
CA TRP A 407 25.89 -12.81 -6.56
C TRP A 407 24.76 -12.62 -5.55
N ARG A 408 23.63 -13.31 -5.73
CA ARG A 408 22.52 -13.22 -4.79
C ARG A 408 22.89 -13.74 -3.40
N ARG A 409 23.63 -14.85 -3.33
CA ARG A 409 24.16 -15.37 -2.05
C ARG A 409 25.11 -14.37 -1.38
N MET A 410 25.91 -13.66 -2.16
CA MET A 410 26.76 -12.57 -1.67
C MET A 410 25.92 -11.39 -1.17
N CYS A 411 24.86 -10.99 -1.86
CA CYS A 411 23.90 -9.98 -1.36
C CYS A 411 23.30 -10.40 -0.03
N HIS A 412 22.90 -11.67 0.12
CA HIS A 412 22.38 -12.19 1.40
C HIS A 412 23.42 -12.08 2.51
N ALA A 413 24.66 -12.50 2.24
CA ALA A 413 25.75 -12.41 3.20
C ALA A 413 26.09 -10.96 3.59
N LEU A 414 26.00 -10.01 2.65
CA LEU A 414 26.18 -8.59 2.92
C LEU A 414 25.05 -8.05 3.81
N ALA A 415 23.80 -8.37 3.50
CA ALA A 415 22.65 -7.96 4.30
C ALA A 415 22.75 -8.48 5.75
N LYS A 416 23.16 -9.75 5.95
CA LYS A 416 23.31 -10.33 7.31
C LYS A 416 24.49 -9.81 8.11
N ARG A 417 25.58 -9.40 7.45
CA ARG A 417 26.78 -8.88 8.14
C ARG A 417 26.54 -7.49 8.74
N GLY A 418 25.40 -6.86 8.43
CA GLY A 418 25.03 -5.54 8.89
C GLY A 418 25.83 -4.49 8.14
N GLY A 419 25.22 -3.89 7.12
CA GLY A 419 25.71 -2.60 6.62
C GLY A 419 25.70 -1.57 7.75
N SER A 420 26.51 -0.52 7.65
CA SER A 420 26.47 0.56 8.65
C SER A 420 25.11 1.25 8.70
N ASP A 421 24.30 1.08 7.65
CA ASP A 421 22.96 1.66 7.52
C ASP A 421 21.87 0.59 7.28
N MET A 422 20.66 0.90 7.77
CA MET A 422 19.47 0.05 7.61
C MET A 422 19.00 -0.04 6.15
N TYR A 423 19.15 1.02 5.35
CA TYR A 423 18.73 1.01 3.95
C TYR A 423 19.71 0.23 3.08
N GLU A 424 21.01 0.26 3.37
CA GLU A 424 21.99 -0.61 2.71
C GLU A 424 21.63 -2.09 2.92
N THR A 425 21.34 -2.44 4.18
CA THR A 425 20.90 -3.79 4.55
C THR A 425 19.61 -4.17 3.83
N ALA A 426 18.66 -3.25 3.73
CA ALA A 426 17.40 -3.45 3.03
C ALA A 426 17.58 -3.61 1.51
N VAL A 427 18.44 -2.81 0.86
CA VAL A 427 18.74 -2.93 -0.57
C VAL A 427 19.29 -4.31 -0.89
N TYR A 428 20.31 -4.76 -0.17
CA TYR A 428 20.85 -6.11 -0.37
C TYR A 428 19.87 -7.21 0.05
N GLY A 429 19.00 -6.95 1.02
CA GLY A 429 17.88 -7.83 1.40
C GLY A 429 16.85 -8.01 0.28
N ILE A 430 16.46 -6.93 -0.42
CA ILE A 430 15.55 -6.99 -1.57
C ILE A 430 16.17 -7.83 -2.69
N LEU A 431 17.43 -7.57 -3.02
CA LEU A 431 18.15 -8.30 -4.07
C LEU A 431 18.34 -9.78 -3.72
N ALA A 432 18.62 -10.08 -2.44
CA ALA A 432 18.75 -11.44 -1.93
C ALA A 432 17.41 -12.19 -1.83
N GLY A 433 16.30 -11.47 -1.65
CA GLY A 433 15.02 -12.04 -1.25
C GLY A 433 14.98 -12.43 0.24
N ASP A 434 15.67 -11.70 1.12
CA ASP A 434 15.66 -11.94 2.58
C ASP A 434 14.66 -11.03 3.29
N TYR A 435 13.62 -11.63 3.88
CA TYR A 435 12.57 -10.88 4.58
C TYR A 435 13.12 -10.07 5.77
N TRP A 436 13.95 -10.69 6.61
CA TRP A 436 14.37 -10.10 7.88
C TRP A 436 15.28 -8.87 7.72
N SER A 437 15.99 -8.78 6.60
CA SER A 437 16.87 -7.64 6.31
C SER A 437 16.10 -6.41 5.84
N VAL A 438 14.89 -6.59 5.28
CA VAL A 438 14.07 -5.50 4.73
C VAL A 438 12.94 -5.09 5.68
N ALA A 439 12.39 -6.02 6.45
CA ALA A 439 11.30 -5.74 7.39
C ALA A 439 11.50 -4.49 8.29
N PRO A 440 12.71 -4.18 8.82
CA PRO A 440 12.91 -3.00 9.67
C PRO A 440 12.70 -1.64 9.00
N VAL A 441 12.74 -1.55 7.67
CA VAL A 441 12.52 -0.30 6.94
C VAL A 441 11.12 -0.18 6.36
N CYS A 442 10.31 -1.24 6.42
CA CYS A 442 8.93 -1.24 5.94
C CYS A 442 8.05 -0.35 6.83
N LYS A 443 7.23 0.50 6.23
CA LYS A 443 6.36 1.44 6.97
C LYS A 443 4.87 1.21 6.74
N SER A 444 4.52 0.65 5.60
CA SER A 444 3.14 0.44 5.18
C SER A 444 2.82 -1.05 5.02
N TRP A 445 1.52 -1.36 4.95
CA TRP A 445 1.05 -2.70 4.62
C TRP A 445 1.58 -3.16 3.24
N ASP A 446 1.66 -2.23 2.29
CA ASP A 446 2.18 -2.50 0.94
C ASP A 446 3.67 -2.87 0.94
N ASP A 447 4.47 -2.25 1.81
CA ASP A 447 5.91 -2.56 1.93
C ASP A 447 6.12 -3.96 2.49
N GLU A 448 5.37 -4.33 3.51
CA GLU A 448 5.46 -5.67 4.10
C GLU A 448 4.97 -6.75 3.12
N MET A 449 3.87 -6.50 2.40
CA MET A 449 3.44 -7.39 1.31
C MET A 449 4.49 -7.53 0.21
N PHE A 450 5.11 -6.41 -0.18
CA PHE A 450 6.18 -6.40 -1.19
C PHE A 450 7.34 -7.30 -0.76
N VAL A 451 7.80 -7.20 0.49
CA VAL A 451 8.93 -8.01 0.97
C VAL A 451 8.59 -9.50 0.99
N HIS A 452 7.38 -9.87 1.43
CA HIS A 452 6.92 -11.26 1.41
C HIS A 452 6.92 -11.83 -0.01
N TYR A 453 6.27 -11.15 -0.96
CA TYR A 453 6.19 -11.61 -2.36
C TYR A 453 7.55 -11.57 -3.07
N ASN A 454 8.39 -10.56 -2.80
CA ASN A 454 9.75 -10.51 -3.31
C ASN A 454 10.60 -11.68 -2.80
N SER A 455 10.53 -12.03 -1.52
CA SER A 455 11.27 -13.18 -0.99
C SER A 455 10.82 -14.51 -1.65
N LEU A 456 9.51 -14.69 -1.82
CA LEU A 456 8.92 -15.87 -2.42
C LEU A 456 9.35 -16.09 -3.87
N ILE A 457 9.23 -15.05 -4.71
CA ILE A 457 9.57 -15.18 -6.14
C ILE A 457 11.06 -15.46 -6.33
N ARG A 458 11.93 -14.86 -5.48
CA ARG A 458 13.38 -15.09 -5.51
C ARG A 458 13.73 -16.52 -5.19
N SER A 459 13.19 -17.08 -4.11
CA SER A 459 13.44 -18.47 -3.72
C SER A 459 12.88 -19.46 -4.75
N GLN A 460 11.71 -19.18 -5.33
CA GLN A 460 11.10 -20.02 -6.38
C GLN A 460 11.92 -20.03 -7.67
N TYR A 461 12.37 -18.85 -8.13
CA TYR A 461 13.22 -18.75 -9.29
C TYR A 461 14.56 -19.48 -9.09
N GLU A 462 15.18 -19.37 -7.91
CA GLU A 462 16.38 -20.15 -7.59
C GLU A 462 16.13 -21.65 -7.70
N ALA A 463 15.06 -22.13 -7.09
CA ALA A 463 14.70 -23.54 -7.11
C ALA A 463 14.47 -24.02 -8.55
N TYR A 464 13.80 -23.22 -9.38
CA TYR A 464 13.59 -23.50 -10.80
C TYR A 464 14.92 -23.61 -11.56
N VAL A 465 15.82 -22.63 -11.40
CA VAL A 465 17.12 -22.62 -12.09
C VAL A 465 18.01 -23.78 -11.64
N MET A 466 18.08 -24.05 -10.34
CA MET A 466 18.89 -25.13 -9.77
C MET A 466 18.39 -26.52 -10.21
N LYS A 467 17.07 -26.68 -10.38
CA LYS A 467 16.45 -27.92 -10.85
C LYS A 467 16.63 -28.14 -12.35
N ASN A 468 16.38 -27.12 -13.17
CA ASN A 468 16.32 -27.27 -14.63
C ASN A 468 17.68 -27.04 -15.31
N PHE A 469 18.59 -26.30 -14.68
CA PHE A 469 19.89 -25.92 -15.23
C PHE A 469 21.07 -26.17 -14.26
N PRO A 470 21.22 -27.39 -13.70
CA PRO A 470 22.22 -27.68 -12.67
C PRO A 470 23.67 -27.49 -13.13
N SER A 471 23.94 -27.64 -14.44
CA SER A 471 25.28 -27.46 -15.02
C SER A 471 25.72 -26.01 -15.20
N ARG A 472 24.86 -25.04 -14.87
CA ARG A 472 25.17 -23.61 -14.96
C ARG A 472 25.52 -22.98 -13.61
N ALA A 473 25.18 -23.62 -12.50
CA ALA A 473 25.53 -23.13 -11.16
C ALA A 473 26.58 -24.06 -10.53
N PRO A 474 27.71 -23.55 -10.03
CA PRO A 474 28.61 -24.33 -9.18
C PRO A 474 27.88 -24.60 -7.85
N GLN A 475 27.09 -25.68 -7.80
CA GLN A 475 26.19 -25.99 -6.68
C GLN A 475 26.94 -26.00 -5.35
N ASP A 476 28.15 -26.55 -5.31
CA ASP A 476 28.99 -26.59 -4.10
C ASP A 476 29.31 -25.20 -3.56
N GLN A 477 29.57 -24.22 -4.43
CA GLN A 477 29.88 -22.85 -4.00
C GLN A 477 28.61 -22.10 -3.59
N VAL A 478 27.52 -22.24 -4.35
CA VAL A 478 26.24 -21.58 -4.06
C VAL A 478 25.66 -22.07 -2.74
N LEU A 479 25.69 -23.39 -2.49
CA LEU A 479 25.17 -24.01 -1.27
C LEU A 479 26.07 -23.77 -0.05
N SER A 480 27.34 -23.41 -0.24
CA SER A 480 28.24 -23.06 0.87
C SER A 480 27.86 -21.75 1.56
N ILE A 481 27.08 -20.90 0.89
CA ILE A 481 26.62 -19.61 1.42
C ILE A 481 25.14 -19.75 1.76
N GLU A 482 24.76 -19.37 2.98
CA GLU A 482 23.37 -19.41 3.43
C GLU A 482 22.48 -18.49 2.59
N ALA A 483 21.21 -18.86 2.47
CA ALA A 483 20.16 -17.97 1.94
C ALA A 483 18.88 -18.16 2.76
N PHE A 484 18.03 -17.15 2.69
CA PHE A 484 16.70 -17.23 3.25
C PHE A 484 15.81 -18.17 2.42
N ASP A 485 15.28 -19.19 3.08
CA ASP A 485 14.29 -20.09 2.47
C ASP A 485 12.88 -19.55 2.68
N ALA A 486 12.44 -18.68 1.76
CA ALA A 486 11.11 -18.11 1.81
C ALA A 486 10.01 -19.16 1.61
N ILE A 487 10.28 -20.22 0.84
CA ILE A 487 9.28 -21.26 0.55
C ILE A 487 8.94 -22.02 1.83
N SER A 488 9.95 -22.43 2.61
CA SER A 488 9.72 -23.09 3.89
C SER A 488 9.15 -22.15 4.95
N PHE A 489 9.55 -20.88 4.96
CA PHE A 489 9.04 -19.88 5.90
C PHE A 489 7.54 -19.63 5.73
N HIS A 490 7.08 -19.49 4.48
CA HIS A 490 5.67 -19.26 4.18
C HIS A 490 4.83 -20.54 4.16
N GLY A 491 5.46 -21.69 3.91
CA GLY A 491 4.81 -23.00 3.89
C GLY A 491 4.05 -23.29 2.59
N ASP A 492 2.89 -23.92 2.71
CA ASP A 492 2.11 -24.42 1.56
C ASP A 492 1.68 -23.28 0.61
N PRO A 493 2.07 -23.33 -0.68
CA PRO A 493 1.78 -22.30 -1.69
C PRO A 493 0.32 -21.83 -1.74
N ALA A 494 -0.65 -22.73 -1.58
CA ALA A 494 -2.08 -22.40 -1.64
C ALA A 494 -2.55 -21.54 -0.45
N THR A 495 -1.84 -21.62 0.69
CA THR A 495 -2.20 -20.91 1.92
C THR A 495 -1.38 -19.64 2.15
N VAL A 496 -0.38 -19.38 1.30
CA VAL A 496 0.56 -18.27 1.50
C VAL A 496 -0.14 -16.92 1.48
N GLY A 497 -1.02 -16.68 0.51
CA GLY A 497 -1.77 -15.43 0.40
C GLY A 497 -2.61 -15.15 1.66
N PRO A 498 -3.57 -16.04 2.02
CA PRO A 498 -4.38 -15.89 3.23
C PRO A 498 -3.56 -15.73 4.51
N LYS A 499 -2.53 -16.57 4.71
CA LYS A 499 -1.67 -16.50 5.90
C LYS A 499 -0.90 -15.19 5.99
N THR A 500 -0.43 -14.66 4.86
CA THR A 500 0.30 -13.41 4.83
C THR A 500 -0.64 -12.26 5.18
N VAL A 501 -1.83 -12.22 4.60
CA VAL A 501 -2.85 -11.21 4.95
C VAL A 501 -3.24 -11.29 6.43
N ASP A 502 -3.48 -12.49 6.96
CA ASP A 502 -3.79 -12.70 8.38
C ASP A 502 -2.64 -12.23 9.30
N LEU A 503 -1.39 -12.50 8.92
CA LEU A 503 -0.20 -12.07 9.65
C LEU A 503 -0.10 -10.53 9.70
N LEU A 504 -0.36 -9.86 8.58
CA LEU A 504 -0.32 -8.40 8.52
C LEU A 504 -1.47 -7.76 9.29
N ASN A 505 -2.66 -8.36 9.23
CA ASN A 505 -3.83 -7.91 9.99
C ASN A 505 -3.64 -8.05 11.51
N ALA A 506 -2.76 -8.97 11.95
CA ALA A 506 -2.41 -9.13 13.35
C ALA A 506 -1.39 -8.10 13.87
N LYS A 507 -0.67 -7.39 12.99
CA LYS A 507 0.32 -6.37 13.38
C LYS A 507 -0.42 -5.07 13.80
N PRO A 508 -0.20 -4.54 15.03
CA PRO A 508 -0.96 -3.39 15.54
C PRO A 508 -0.66 -2.08 14.81
N GLU A 509 0.52 -1.96 14.21
CA GLU A 509 0.91 -0.77 13.43
C GLU A 509 0.16 -0.68 12.10
N LEU A 510 -0.13 -1.83 11.49
CA LEU A 510 -0.73 -1.93 10.16
C LEU A 510 -2.25 -2.11 10.19
N ILE A 511 -2.82 -2.48 11.34
CA ILE A 511 -4.24 -2.82 11.45
C ILE A 511 -5.17 -1.69 10.99
N LYS A 512 -4.79 -0.42 11.22
CA LYS A 512 -5.59 0.74 10.78
C LYS A 512 -5.67 0.86 9.26
N GLU A 513 -4.58 0.52 8.57
CA GLU A 513 -4.53 0.51 7.10
C GLU A 513 -5.27 -0.70 6.56
N ALA A 514 -5.02 -1.89 7.15
CA ALA A 514 -5.64 -3.14 6.75
C ALA A 514 -7.18 -3.17 6.93
N GLN A 515 -7.70 -2.45 7.92
CA GLN A 515 -9.14 -2.33 8.18
C GLN A 515 -9.87 -1.41 7.19
N GLN A 516 -9.16 -0.71 6.31
CA GLN A 516 -9.81 0.10 5.27
C GLN A 516 -10.50 -0.82 4.26
N PRO A 517 -11.76 -0.55 3.86
CA PRO A 517 -12.54 -1.45 3.01
C PRO A 517 -11.86 -1.86 1.69
N LEU A 518 -11.33 -0.88 0.96
CA LEU A 518 -10.63 -1.13 -0.31
C LEU A 518 -9.29 -1.83 -0.10
N LYS A 519 -8.60 -1.60 1.02
CA LYS A 519 -7.34 -2.28 1.37
C LYS A 519 -7.58 -3.75 1.68
N MET A 520 -8.63 -4.03 2.46
CA MET A 520 -9.07 -5.40 2.72
C MET A 520 -9.42 -6.11 1.41
N LEU A 521 -10.13 -5.44 0.51
CA LEU A 521 -10.49 -5.99 -0.81
C LEU A 521 -9.24 -6.33 -1.64
N GLN A 522 -8.21 -5.47 -1.63
CA GLN A 522 -6.90 -5.78 -2.24
C GLN A 522 -6.27 -7.03 -1.61
N GLY A 523 -6.27 -7.14 -0.28
CA GLY A 523 -5.78 -8.33 0.42
C GLY A 523 -6.53 -9.61 0.04
N VAL A 524 -7.86 -9.54 -0.09
CA VAL A 524 -8.72 -10.66 -0.50
C VAL A 524 -8.44 -11.10 -1.95
N LEU A 525 -8.21 -10.15 -2.86
CA LEU A 525 -7.83 -10.43 -4.24
C LEU A 525 -6.45 -11.11 -4.31
N ILE A 526 -5.47 -10.62 -3.56
CA ILE A 526 -4.12 -11.21 -3.48
C ILE A 526 -4.14 -12.60 -2.83
N ALA A 527 -5.01 -12.81 -1.85
CA ALA A 527 -5.19 -14.10 -1.18
C ALA A 527 -6.00 -15.11 -2.01
N ASN A 528 -6.59 -14.69 -3.13
CA ASN A 528 -7.51 -15.49 -3.96
C ASN A 528 -8.69 -16.07 -3.17
N THR A 529 -9.21 -15.34 -2.18
CA THR A 529 -10.32 -15.74 -1.30
C THR A 529 -11.61 -14.94 -1.57
N PHE A 530 -11.67 -14.24 -2.70
CA PHE A 530 -12.78 -13.34 -3.06
C PHE A 530 -14.16 -13.96 -2.97
N ARG A 531 -14.33 -15.19 -3.50
CA ARG A 531 -15.60 -15.92 -3.43
C ARG A 531 -16.07 -16.14 -1.99
N ASP A 532 -15.16 -16.52 -1.11
CA ASP A 532 -15.52 -16.82 0.27
C ASP A 532 -15.81 -15.51 1.02
N PHE A 533 -15.01 -14.47 0.80
CA PHE A 533 -15.22 -13.14 1.37
C PHE A 533 -16.58 -12.55 0.99
N ILE A 534 -16.97 -12.62 -0.29
CA ILE A 534 -18.19 -11.96 -0.76
C ILE A 534 -19.46 -12.64 -0.26
N ARG A 535 -19.40 -13.97 -0.04
CA ARG A 535 -20.46 -14.71 0.65
C ARG A 535 -20.59 -14.22 2.10
N GLU A 536 -19.49 -14.10 2.82
CA GLU A 536 -19.51 -13.62 4.21
C GLU A 536 -19.96 -12.16 4.32
N GLN A 537 -19.55 -11.31 3.38
CA GLN A 537 -20.01 -9.93 3.27
C GLN A 537 -21.52 -9.85 3.02
N GLY A 538 -22.06 -10.73 2.17
CA GLY A 538 -23.49 -10.86 1.93
C GLY A 538 -24.27 -11.25 3.20
N LEU A 539 -23.72 -12.16 4.01
CA LEU A 539 -24.28 -12.54 5.31
C LEU A 539 -24.21 -11.37 6.31
N ALA A 540 -23.09 -10.64 6.36
CA ALA A 540 -22.93 -9.46 7.20
C ALA A 540 -23.94 -8.36 6.86
N ILE A 541 -24.19 -8.10 5.56
CA ILE A 541 -25.22 -7.16 5.10
C ILE A 541 -26.62 -7.65 5.50
N SER A 542 -26.90 -8.94 5.33
CA SER A 542 -28.18 -9.53 5.77
C SER A 542 -28.43 -9.30 7.26
N LYS A 543 -27.41 -9.53 8.10
CA LYS A 543 -27.50 -9.31 9.54
C LYS A 543 -27.68 -7.83 9.89
N ALA A 544 -26.90 -6.94 9.27
CA ALA A 544 -26.99 -5.49 9.48
C ALA A 544 -28.36 -4.94 9.07
N ALA A 545 -28.89 -5.38 7.93
CA ALA A 545 -30.20 -4.97 7.43
C ALA A 545 -31.36 -5.40 8.34
N ASN A 546 -31.21 -6.52 9.05
CA ASN A 546 -32.23 -7.06 9.96
C ASN A 546 -32.05 -6.65 11.43
N ALA A 547 -31.01 -5.87 11.77
CA ALA A 547 -30.68 -5.52 13.15
C ALA A 547 -31.69 -4.56 13.81
N GLN A 548 -32.27 -3.63 13.04
CA GLN A 548 -33.24 -2.64 13.52
C GLN A 548 -34.71 -3.04 13.29
N GLY A 549 -34.93 -4.24 12.73
CA GLY A 549 -36.24 -4.78 12.36
C GLY A 549 -36.13 -5.65 11.11
N ALA A 550 -37.11 -6.52 10.87
CA ALA A 550 -37.10 -7.39 9.69
C ALA A 550 -37.09 -6.55 8.39
N SER A 551 -36.02 -6.65 7.62
CA SER A 551 -35.87 -5.93 6.37
C SER A 551 -36.88 -6.47 5.36
N LYS A 552 -37.52 -5.55 4.65
CA LYS A 552 -38.43 -5.90 3.55
C LYS A 552 -37.68 -6.27 2.28
N LEU A 553 -36.37 -6.05 2.17
CA LEU A 553 -35.60 -6.19 0.93
C LEU A 553 -34.58 -7.33 0.98
N ILE A 554 -33.98 -7.55 2.16
CA ILE A 554 -32.97 -8.58 2.37
C ILE A 554 -33.49 -9.52 3.45
N ASP A 555 -33.83 -10.74 3.05
CA ASP A 555 -34.32 -11.76 3.99
C ASP A 555 -33.22 -12.14 4.99
N ASP A 556 -33.59 -12.40 6.24
CA ASP A 556 -32.65 -12.87 7.25
C ASP A 556 -32.22 -14.31 6.95
N LEU A 557 -30.94 -14.47 6.59
CA LEU A 557 -30.34 -15.77 6.28
C LEU A 557 -30.02 -16.61 7.53
N MET A 558 -30.25 -16.08 8.74
CA MET A 558 -30.12 -16.81 10.02
C MET A 558 -28.79 -17.56 10.16
N THR A 559 -27.73 -17.01 9.58
CA THR A 559 -26.38 -17.59 9.54
C THR A 559 -25.39 -16.47 9.79
N ASP A 560 -24.63 -16.57 10.88
CA ASP A 560 -23.62 -15.57 11.21
C ASP A 560 -22.41 -15.65 10.26
N PRO A 561 -21.83 -14.51 9.88
CA PRO A 561 -20.63 -14.49 9.06
C PRO A 561 -19.45 -15.10 9.84
N LYS A 562 -18.61 -15.87 9.14
CA LYS A 562 -17.37 -16.38 9.74
C LYS A 562 -16.43 -15.21 10.03
N ASN A 563 -15.74 -15.24 11.17
CA ASN A 563 -14.72 -14.24 11.55
C ASN A 563 -15.21 -12.79 11.76
N GLU A 564 -16.43 -12.60 12.27
CA GLU A 564 -16.99 -11.27 12.63
C GLU A 564 -16.05 -10.43 13.52
N ASP A 565 -15.25 -11.07 14.38
CA ASP A 565 -14.30 -10.41 15.26
C ASP A 565 -12.99 -9.95 14.58
N LYS A 566 -12.68 -10.47 13.38
CA LYS A 566 -11.37 -10.28 12.72
C LYS A 566 -11.45 -9.54 11.38
N VAL A 567 -12.58 -9.63 10.69
CA VAL A 567 -12.76 -9.04 9.35
C VAL A 567 -13.71 -7.84 9.46
N VAL A 568 -13.24 -6.66 9.06
CA VAL A 568 -14.07 -5.46 9.00
C VAL A 568 -14.87 -5.49 7.71
N TYR A 569 -16.09 -6.02 7.76
CA TYR A 569 -16.99 -5.99 6.61
C TYR A 569 -17.31 -4.55 6.19
N ILE A 570 -17.52 -4.36 4.88
CA ILE A 570 -17.95 -3.07 4.31
C ILE A 570 -19.31 -2.73 4.90
N LYS A 571 -19.39 -1.55 5.54
CA LYS A 571 -20.63 -1.04 6.11
C LYS A 571 -21.55 -0.55 5.00
N THR A 572 -22.85 -0.65 5.21
CA THR A 572 -23.86 -0.09 4.30
C THR A 572 -23.80 1.44 4.16
N GLU A 573 -23.11 2.10 5.09
CA GLU A 573 -22.88 3.56 5.09
C GLU A 573 -21.74 3.98 4.14
N ASP A 574 -20.85 3.06 3.76
CA ASP A 574 -19.72 3.36 2.88
C ASP A 574 -20.08 3.07 1.42
N PHE A 575 -20.57 4.12 0.76
CA PHE A 575 -21.15 4.03 -0.57
C PHE A 575 -20.13 3.73 -1.67
N ASP A 576 -18.94 4.33 -1.59
CA ASP A 576 -17.90 4.19 -2.61
C ASP A 576 -17.40 2.73 -2.64
N SER A 577 -17.12 2.17 -1.47
CA SER A 577 -16.69 0.78 -1.31
C SER A 577 -17.78 -0.22 -1.68
N LEU A 578 -19.05 0.06 -1.35
CA LEU A 578 -20.19 -0.77 -1.75
C LEU A 578 -20.38 -0.76 -3.27
N ARG A 579 -20.22 0.41 -3.92
CA ARG A 579 -20.23 0.53 -5.38
C ARG A 579 -19.15 -0.35 -6.01
N VAL A 580 -17.91 -0.20 -5.58
CA VAL A 580 -16.78 -1.00 -6.11
C VAL A 580 -17.08 -2.49 -5.96
N LEU A 581 -17.49 -2.91 -4.77
CA LEU A 581 -17.81 -4.32 -4.51
C LEU A 581 -18.95 -4.82 -5.41
N ALA A 582 -20.04 -4.07 -5.57
CA ALA A 582 -21.15 -4.47 -6.42
C ALA A 582 -20.71 -4.66 -7.88
N HIS A 583 -19.94 -3.73 -8.44
CA HIS A 583 -19.43 -3.85 -9.81
C HIS A 583 -18.42 -5.00 -9.95
N MET A 584 -17.61 -5.30 -8.91
CA MET A 584 -16.76 -6.49 -8.90
C MET A 584 -17.57 -7.80 -8.88
N VAL A 585 -18.67 -7.88 -8.12
CA VAL A 585 -19.58 -9.05 -8.15
C VAL A 585 -20.04 -9.30 -9.58
N LEU A 586 -20.49 -8.23 -10.26
CA LEU A 586 -21.00 -8.31 -11.62
C LEU A 586 -19.92 -8.75 -12.61
N ALA A 587 -18.71 -8.20 -12.52
CA ALA A 587 -17.58 -8.59 -13.35
C ALA A 587 -17.17 -10.05 -13.13
N PHE A 588 -17.09 -10.53 -11.88
CA PHE A 588 -16.79 -11.95 -11.63
C PHE A 588 -17.92 -12.88 -12.07
N LYS A 589 -19.17 -12.45 -11.97
CA LYS A 589 -20.33 -13.19 -12.49
C LYS A 589 -20.22 -13.37 -14.00
N SER A 590 -19.87 -12.32 -14.74
CA SER A 590 -19.75 -12.38 -16.21
C SER A 590 -18.50 -13.12 -16.69
N LEU A 591 -17.41 -13.11 -15.93
CA LEU A 591 -16.23 -13.97 -16.17
C LEU A 591 -16.51 -15.47 -15.98
N GLY A 592 -17.67 -15.83 -15.43
CA GLY A 592 -18.13 -17.20 -15.24
C GLY A 592 -17.73 -17.81 -13.89
N MET A 593 -17.44 -17.00 -12.87
CA MET A 593 -17.23 -17.48 -11.51
C MET A 593 -18.52 -18.13 -10.97
N THR A 594 -18.42 -19.37 -10.50
CA THR A 594 -19.55 -20.06 -9.86
C THR A 594 -19.64 -19.70 -8.38
N PHE A 595 -20.77 -19.12 -7.98
CA PHE A 595 -21.02 -18.65 -6.62
C PHE A 595 -21.51 -19.73 -5.64
N GLY A 596 -21.32 -21.01 -5.98
CA GLY A 596 -21.71 -22.12 -5.13
C GLY A 596 -23.20 -22.46 -5.24
N ASN A 597 -23.85 -22.70 -4.10
CA ASN A 597 -25.25 -23.12 -4.04
C ASN A 597 -26.21 -21.93 -4.24
N GLU A 598 -27.51 -22.20 -4.43
CA GLU A 598 -28.55 -21.15 -4.51
C GLU A 598 -28.55 -20.22 -3.29
N LYS A 599 -28.30 -20.75 -2.09
CA LYS A 599 -28.19 -19.94 -0.86
C LYS A 599 -26.98 -19.01 -0.86
N ASP A 600 -25.85 -19.49 -1.38
CA ASP A 600 -24.62 -18.71 -1.47
C ASP A 600 -24.78 -17.61 -2.53
N THR A 601 -25.40 -17.95 -3.65
CA THR A 601 -25.78 -17.01 -4.70
C THR A 601 -26.72 -15.92 -4.15
N TYR A 602 -27.71 -16.31 -3.35
CA TYR A 602 -28.59 -15.35 -2.68
C TYR A 602 -27.80 -14.47 -1.69
N ALA A 603 -26.89 -15.02 -0.87
CA ALA A 603 -26.08 -14.17 0.02
C ALA A 603 -25.28 -13.13 -0.77
N ILE A 604 -24.68 -13.52 -1.89
CA ILE A 604 -23.83 -12.64 -2.72
C ILE A 604 -24.68 -11.58 -3.43
N GLU A 605 -25.85 -11.96 -3.96
CA GLU A 605 -26.79 -11.02 -4.57
C GLU A 605 -27.30 -9.96 -3.58
N SER A 606 -27.27 -10.23 -2.27
CA SER A 606 -27.60 -9.23 -1.25
C SER A 606 -26.66 -8.01 -1.27
N VAL A 607 -25.43 -8.16 -1.75
CA VAL A 607 -24.50 -7.03 -1.94
C VAL A 607 -25.01 -6.08 -3.01
N VAL A 608 -25.43 -6.62 -4.16
CA VAL A 608 -25.99 -5.84 -5.28
C VAL A 608 -27.33 -5.23 -4.86
N VAL A 609 -28.16 -5.96 -4.11
CA VAL A 609 -29.42 -5.41 -3.57
C VAL A 609 -29.17 -4.26 -2.60
N ALA A 610 -28.17 -4.35 -1.72
CA ALA A 610 -27.82 -3.24 -0.84
C ALA A 610 -27.39 -2.00 -1.63
N TYR A 611 -26.67 -2.18 -2.74
CA TYR A 611 -26.32 -1.09 -3.65
C TYR A 611 -27.55 -0.52 -4.37
N ILE A 612 -28.51 -1.36 -4.78
CA ILE A 612 -29.79 -0.91 -5.35
C ILE A 612 -30.59 -0.06 -4.33
N SER A 613 -30.67 -0.51 -3.08
CA SER A 613 -31.33 0.27 -2.02
C SER A 613 -30.66 1.62 -1.82
N PHE A 614 -29.33 1.68 -1.97
CA PHE A 614 -28.61 2.95 -1.98
C PHE A 614 -28.96 3.85 -3.17
N LEU A 615 -29.05 3.30 -4.40
CA LEU A 615 -29.46 4.08 -5.58
C LEU A 615 -30.83 4.73 -5.38
N ARG A 616 -31.76 4.02 -4.75
CA ARG A 616 -33.06 4.58 -4.37
C ARG A 616 -32.93 5.72 -3.36
N LEU A 617 -32.15 5.52 -2.28
CA LEU A 617 -31.92 6.59 -1.29
C LEU A 617 -31.22 7.82 -1.88
N ALA A 618 -30.41 7.63 -2.93
CA ALA A 618 -29.76 8.71 -3.67
C ALA A 618 -30.69 9.37 -4.72
N GLY A 619 -31.94 8.91 -4.87
CA GLY A 619 -32.90 9.43 -5.85
C GLY A 619 -32.56 9.07 -7.30
N LYS A 620 -31.76 8.02 -7.53
CA LYS A 620 -31.35 7.55 -8.87
C LYS A 620 -32.13 6.29 -9.26
N GLU A 621 -33.45 6.43 -9.27
CA GLU A 621 -34.38 5.31 -9.49
C GLU A 621 -34.31 4.77 -10.93
N GLU A 622 -33.95 5.60 -11.89
CA GLU A 622 -33.76 5.24 -13.31
C GLU A 622 -32.69 4.16 -13.51
N LEU A 623 -31.70 4.07 -12.61
CA LEU A 623 -30.60 3.11 -12.69
C LEU A 623 -30.96 1.75 -12.06
N ILE A 624 -32.02 1.67 -11.25
CA ILE A 624 -32.40 0.46 -10.52
C ILE A 624 -32.67 -0.73 -11.46
N PRO A 625 -33.42 -0.58 -12.58
CA PRO A 625 -33.67 -1.69 -13.50
C PRO A 625 -32.40 -2.30 -14.08
N LEU A 626 -31.38 -1.49 -14.37
CA LEU A 626 -30.10 -1.94 -14.93
C LEU A 626 -29.41 -2.94 -14.00
N TYR A 627 -29.31 -2.61 -12.70
CA TYR A 627 -28.68 -3.49 -11.71
C TYR A 627 -29.57 -4.67 -11.33
N ALA A 628 -30.89 -4.48 -11.25
CA ALA A 628 -31.81 -5.55 -10.92
C ALA A 628 -31.84 -6.64 -12.00
N ALA A 629 -31.70 -6.28 -13.28
CA ALA A 629 -31.62 -7.23 -14.39
C ALA A 629 -30.42 -8.19 -14.30
N GLN A 630 -29.40 -7.84 -13.51
CA GLN A 630 -28.23 -8.70 -13.30
C GLN A 630 -28.40 -9.70 -12.16
N LEU A 631 -29.53 -9.70 -11.44
CA LEU A 631 -29.83 -10.65 -10.37
C LEU A 631 -30.44 -11.95 -10.93
N SER A 632 -30.62 -12.95 -10.07
CA SER A 632 -31.42 -14.14 -10.39
C SER A 632 -32.87 -13.76 -10.72
N ASP A 633 -33.52 -14.52 -11.61
CA ASP A 633 -34.87 -14.19 -12.13
C ASP A 633 -35.88 -13.93 -11.01
N ALA A 634 -35.95 -14.82 -10.02
CA ALA A 634 -36.87 -14.71 -8.89
C ALA A 634 -36.59 -13.46 -8.03
N ARG A 635 -35.32 -13.11 -7.87
CA ARG A 635 -34.92 -11.96 -7.05
C ARG A 635 -35.10 -10.63 -7.76
N THR A 636 -34.89 -10.61 -9.07
CA THR A 636 -35.12 -9.44 -9.94
C THR A 636 -36.53 -8.89 -9.73
N TYR A 637 -37.56 -9.74 -9.86
CA TYR A 637 -38.95 -9.33 -9.66
C TYR A 637 -39.23 -8.88 -8.22
N SER A 638 -38.67 -9.58 -7.23
CA SER A 638 -38.84 -9.22 -5.81
C SER A 638 -38.25 -7.85 -5.50
N THR A 639 -37.02 -7.58 -5.95
CA THR A 639 -36.34 -6.31 -5.72
C THR A 639 -37.02 -5.16 -6.47
N LEU A 640 -37.33 -5.32 -7.76
CA LEU A 640 -38.03 -4.29 -8.55
C LEU A 640 -39.40 -3.95 -7.96
N SER A 641 -40.19 -4.96 -7.58
CA SER A 641 -41.53 -4.73 -7.02
C SER A 641 -41.52 -4.02 -5.66
N ARG A 642 -40.39 -4.00 -4.96
CA ARG A 642 -40.24 -3.39 -3.63
C ARG A 642 -39.59 -2.01 -3.69
N GLU A 643 -38.60 -1.83 -4.57
CA GLU A 643 -37.87 -0.56 -4.68
C GLU A 643 -38.59 0.46 -5.55
N LEU A 644 -39.34 0.02 -6.58
CA LEU A 644 -40.08 0.91 -7.46
C LEU A 644 -41.49 1.27 -6.96
N LEU A 645 -41.82 0.92 -5.70
CA LEU A 645 -43.11 1.27 -5.09
C LEU A 645 -43.32 2.77 -4.94
N ASP A 646 -42.21 3.50 -4.75
CA ASP A 646 -42.24 4.93 -4.46
C ASP A 646 -42.17 5.80 -5.73
N VAL A 647 -41.91 5.21 -6.90
CA VAL A 647 -41.98 5.89 -8.20
C VAL A 647 -43.44 6.20 -8.50
N THR A 648 -43.82 7.43 -8.16
CA THR A 648 -45.19 7.94 -8.30
C THR A 648 -45.35 8.88 -9.48
N ASP A 649 -44.24 9.36 -10.05
CA ASP A 649 -44.22 10.21 -11.24
C ASP A 649 -44.56 9.39 -12.51
N PRO A 650 -45.62 9.76 -13.26
CA PRO A 650 -45.98 9.07 -14.50
C PRO A 650 -44.94 9.16 -15.61
N ASP A 651 -44.05 10.16 -15.63
CA ASP A 651 -43.01 10.26 -16.67
C ASP A 651 -41.79 9.37 -16.36
N GLN A 652 -41.54 9.05 -15.09
CA GLN A 652 -40.45 8.16 -14.64
C GLN A 652 -40.87 6.67 -14.60
N ARG A 653 -42.16 6.38 -14.68
CA ARG A 653 -42.76 5.05 -14.61
C ARG A 653 -42.94 4.42 -15.99
#